data_AF-A0A8X7R2X9-F1
#
_entry.id   AF-A0A8X7R2X9-F1
#
_cell.length_a   1.000
_cell.length_b   1.000
_cell.length_c   1.000
_cell.angle_alpha   90.00
_cell.angle_beta   90.00
_cell.angle_gamma   90.00
#
_symmetry.space_group_name_H-M   'P 1'
#
loop_
_entity.id
_entity.type
_entity.pdbx_description
1 polymer ?
#
loop_
_entity_poly.entity_id
_entity_poly.type
_entity_poly.pdbx_seq_one_letter_code
_entity_poly.pdbx_strand_id
1 'polypeptide(L)'
;MGFSLSSSWFLHPELHHVVSKMSFFDSFLFYIVHLVDKLGLWHRFPVLLGVAYLGIRRHLHQRYNLIHVGGINGQGYDTDEFSYRTADGKCNHPSDDSIGSQGTFIGRNMPPCTSQYGILDPHPSVVATKLLARKRFIDNGDQFNVIACSWIQFMIHDWVDHLEDTNQIELEAPEGVASGCPLKSFTFFRTKKVLSGDHHKSGAVNTRTPWWDGSVIYGNDEAGMRRVRVFKDAKLRISGDGLLERDERGVPISGDIRNSWSGFSMLQALFVKEHNSVCEMLKERYPDFDDEKLYRTARLVTAAVIAKIHTIDWTLELLKTDTLTAGMRINWVPMTKLIGKEGGKTDSRIGFEQLLVSMGHQSCGALTLWNYPNWMRNLVARDIDGEDRPNLIDMAALEIYRDRERGVPRYNEFRKNLLMSPIKKWEDLTDDEEAIDALKEVYEDDINKVDVNVGLHAEKKIKGFAISETAFFIFLLVASRCYYDLQVGSGDTPSSGYLVVLHMKGLKIWILYSCDIIMWRRIVASTDFPAVEDAFPYVVHNNLVLLFSLSVALTETNKKRSRISMGTVLDSHFLALTAIVTVVYQFIFFLITALFKIDQVTDFAGSTNFVILALLTLVLKATWHFRQIVLTLLVVVWGLRLGIFLLMRILQWGEDRRFDEMRGNLVKLIVFWTLQAVWVWTVSLPLTVVNAASDGGGSLKPADVIGWTMWVFGFLTEAAADQQKLSFKNSPENRGKWCDVGVWKYSRHPNYFGEILLWWGIFVAASPVLEGAEYLVIFGPLFLTLLLLFVSGIPLLEASSDKKHGNLGAYRFYKKTTSPLIPLPRGVYGNLPGWCKPVFLLELPFYSRSLPEEAAVS
;
A
#
# COMPACT_ATOMS: atom_id res chain seq x y z
N MET A 1 6.03 -14.97 -31.33
CA MET A 1 4.70 -14.60 -31.87
C MET A 1 3.94 -13.92 -30.75
N GLY A 2 3.44 -12.70 -30.95
CA GLY A 2 2.66 -11.99 -29.93
C GLY A 2 1.18 -12.32 -30.05
N PHE A 3 0.56 -12.83 -28.99
CA PHE A 3 -0.90 -12.99 -28.94
C PHE A 3 -1.55 -11.63 -28.66
N SER A 4 -2.08 -11.00 -29.71
CA SER A 4 -2.81 -9.74 -29.60
C SER A 4 -4.21 -10.00 -29.06
N LEU A 5 -4.46 -9.66 -27.79
CA LEU A 5 -5.81 -9.52 -27.24
C LEU A 5 -6.45 -8.22 -27.75
N SER A 6 -6.71 -8.15 -29.05
CA SER A 6 -7.21 -6.96 -29.76
C SER A 6 -8.70 -6.72 -29.53
N SER A 7 -9.14 -6.58 -28.27
CA SER A 7 -10.42 -5.95 -27.95
C SER A 7 -10.25 -4.43 -27.99
N SER A 8 -10.23 -3.87 -29.21
CA SER A 8 -9.97 -2.45 -29.51
C SER A 8 -10.91 -1.46 -28.80
N TRP A 9 -12.08 -1.92 -28.37
CA TRP A 9 -13.04 -1.15 -27.56
C TRP A 9 -12.55 -0.92 -26.11
N PHE A 10 -11.80 -1.86 -25.54
CA PHE A 10 -11.48 -1.82 -24.10
C PHE A 10 -10.24 -0.99 -23.77
N LEU A 11 -9.16 -1.11 -24.55
CA LEU A 11 -7.93 -0.35 -24.33
C LEU A 11 -8.03 1.04 -24.96
N HIS A 12 -7.69 2.10 -24.23
CA HIS A 12 -7.66 3.46 -24.80
C HIS A 12 -6.59 3.54 -25.90
N PRO A 13 -6.90 3.97 -27.14
CA PRO A 13 -6.00 3.90 -28.30
C PRO A 13 -4.57 4.37 -28.05
N GLU A 14 -4.39 5.48 -27.34
CA GLU A 14 -3.07 6.07 -27.10
C GLU A 14 -2.19 5.21 -26.16
N LEU A 15 -2.78 4.33 -25.34
CA LEU A 15 -2.05 3.45 -24.44
C LEU A 15 -1.59 2.12 -25.09
N HIS A 16 -2.04 1.80 -26.31
CA HIS A 16 -1.64 0.57 -27.03
C HIS A 16 -0.12 0.47 -27.21
N HIS A 17 0.56 1.60 -27.41
CA HIS A 17 2.01 1.66 -27.62
C HIS A 17 2.84 1.40 -26.33
N VAL A 18 2.20 1.49 -25.15
CA VAL A 18 2.81 1.18 -23.85
C VAL A 18 2.50 -0.28 -23.48
N VAL A 19 1.23 -0.69 -23.55
CA VAL A 19 0.79 -2.05 -23.22
C VAL A 19 1.45 -3.09 -24.14
N SER A 20 1.69 -2.79 -25.42
CA SER A 20 2.43 -3.69 -26.32
C SER A 20 3.90 -3.95 -25.94
N LYS A 21 4.45 -3.20 -24.98
CA LYS A 21 5.80 -3.41 -24.41
C LYS A 21 5.77 -4.08 -23.03
N MET A 22 4.59 -4.35 -22.48
CA MET A 22 4.43 -4.99 -21.17
C MET A 22 4.63 -6.51 -21.27
N SER A 23 4.96 -7.19 -20.15
CA SER A 23 4.86 -8.65 -20.13
C SER A 23 3.38 -9.08 -20.13
N PHE A 24 3.10 -10.35 -20.40
CA PHE A 24 1.73 -10.88 -20.33
C PHE A 24 1.07 -10.63 -18.95
N PHE A 25 1.84 -10.79 -17.87
CA PHE A 25 1.35 -10.59 -16.51
C PHE A 25 1.10 -9.10 -16.20
N ASP A 26 2.03 -8.22 -16.56
CA ASP A 26 1.85 -6.78 -16.33
C ASP A 26 0.73 -6.20 -17.23
N SER A 27 0.56 -6.73 -18.45
CA SER A 27 -0.59 -6.41 -19.32
C SER A 27 -1.92 -6.76 -18.66
N PHE A 28 -2.02 -7.96 -18.07
CA PHE A 28 -3.21 -8.41 -17.34
C PHE A 28 -3.50 -7.52 -16.11
N LEU A 29 -2.47 -7.21 -15.33
CA LEU A 29 -2.56 -6.28 -14.20
C LEU A 29 -2.98 -4.87 -14.64
N PHE A 30 -2.42 -4.37 -15.74
CA PHE A 30 -2.82 -3.09 -16.34
C PHE A 30 -4.30 -3.11 -16.76
N TYR A 31 -4.80 -4.19 -17.37
CA TYR A 31 -6.22 -4.29 -17.74
C TYR A 31 -7.16 -4.25 -16.52
N ILE A 32 -6.75 -4.79 -15.37
CA ILE A 32 -7.50 -4.67 -14.11
C ILE A 32 -7.52 -3.21 -13.64
N VAL A 33 -6.36 -2.54 -13.59
CA VAL A 33 -6.26 -1.11 -13.21
C VAL A 33 -7.10 -0.24 -14.15
N HIS A 34 -6.93 -0.38 -15.46
CA HIS A 34 -7.64 0.41 -16.47
C HIS A 34 -9.17 0.18 -16.47
N LEU A 35 -9.65 -0.98 -16.02
CA LEU A 35 -11.07 -1.23 -15.77
C LEU A 35 -11.59 -0.39 -14.60
N VAL A 36 -10.88 -0.40 -13.48
CA VAL A 36 -11.26 0.34 -12.27
C VAL A 36 -11.18 1.85 -12.49
N ASP A 37 -10.16 2.31 -13.21
CA ASP A 37 -9.95 3.71 -13.60
C ASP A 37 -11.11 4.22 -14.45
N LYS A 38 -11.49 3.47 -15.50
CA LYS A 38 -12.62 3.82 -16.39
C LYS A 38 -13.97 3.90 -15.69
N LEU A 39 -14.10 3.27 -14.52
CA LEU A 39 -15.32 3.31 -13.71
C LEU A 39 -15.24 4.33 -12.57
N GLY A 40 -14.07 4.93 -12.31
CA GLY A 40 -13.86 5.90 -11.22
C GLY A 40 -14.06 5.30 -9.82
N LEU A 41 -13.74 4.01 -9.64
CA LEU A 41 -14.14 3.24 -8.45
C LEU A 41 -13.06 3.02 -7.39
N TRP A 42 -11.76 3.13 -7.71
CA TRP A 42 -10.70 2.68 -6.77
C TRP A 42 -10.77 3.37 -5.41
N HIS A 43 -11.00 4.69 -5.42
CA HIS A 43 -11.12 5.53 -4.21
C HIS A 43 -12.50 5.42 -3.52
N ARG A 44 -13.38 4.54 -4.01
CA ARG A 44 -14.73 4.25 -3.49
C ARG A 44 -14.89 2.79 -3.04
N PHE A 45 -13.88 1.96 -3.26
CA PHE A 45 -13.88 0.56 -2.83
C PHE A 45 -13.65 0.43 -1.31
N PRO A 46 -14.12 -0.66 -0.68
CA PRO A 46 -13.67 -1.07 0.65
C PRO A 46 -12.14 -1.15 0.71
N VAL A 47 -11.56 -0.74 1.84
CA VAL A 47 -10.11 -0.50 2.01
C VAL A 47 -9.22 -1.60 1.43
N LEU A 48 -9.52 -2.88 1.67
CA LEU A 48 -8.73 -4.01 1.16
C LEU A 48 -8.62 -4.04 -0.37
N LEU A 49 -9.69 -3.69 -1.09
CA LEU A 49 -9.71 -3.65 -2.55
C LEU A 49 -9.03 -2.37 -3.09
N GLY A 50 -9.14 -1.25 -2.36
CA GLY A 50 -8.37 -0.03 -2.65
C GLY A 50 -6.86 -0.25 -2.51
N VAL A 51 -6.43 -0.90 -1.41
CA VAL A 51 -5.02 -1.26 -1.17
C VAL A 51 -4.51 -2.25 -2.22
N ALA A 52 -5.31 -3.25 -2.60
CA ALA A 52 -4.94 -4.18 -3.68
C ALA A 52 -4.74 -3.46 -5.02
N TYR A 53 -5.66 -2.55 -5.39
CA TYR A 53 -5.52 -1.69 -6.58
C TYR A 53 -4.24 -0.84 -6.52
N LEU A 54 -3.97 -0.16 -5.39
CA LEU A 54 -2.77 0.68 -5.23
C LEU A 54 -1.48 -0.14 -5.29
N GLY A 55 -1.47 -1.36 -4.74
CA GLY A 55 -0.36 -2.30 -4.87
C GLY A 55 -0.06 -2.67 -6.32
N ILE A 56 -1.10 -2.99 -7.10
CA ILE A 56 -0.97 -3.31 -8.53
C ILE A 56 -0.49 -2.09 -9.33
N ARG A 57 -1.11 -0.92 -9.14
CA ARG A 57 -0.72 0.32 -9.84
C ARG A 57 0.71 0.74 -9.49
N ARG A 58 1.14 0.59 -8.22
CA ARG A 58 2.53 0.84 -7.80
C ARG A 58 3.52 -0.12 -8.45
N HIS A 59 3.21 -1.42 -8.54
CA HIS A 59 4.06 -2.40 -9.26
C HIS A 59 4.28 -2.00 -10.72
N LEU A 60 3.21 -1.62 -11.43
CA LEU A 60 3.30 -1.13 -12.81
C LEU A 60 4.17 0.13 -12.90
N HIS A 61 4.01 1.09 -11.99
CA HIS A 61 4.85 2.28 -11.93
C HIS A 61 6.32 1.99 -11.61
N GLN A 62 6.62 1.06 -10.69
CA GLN A 62 7.99 0.63 -10.41
C GLN A 62 8.65 -0.01 -11.65
N ARG A 63 7.87 -0.71 -12.48
CA ARG A 63 8.37 -1.40 -13.68
C ARG A 63 8.50 -0.50 -14.92
N TYR A 64 7.63 0.51 -15.08
CA TYR A 64 7.53 1.31 -16.31
C TYR A 64 7.78 2.82 -16.13
N ASN A 65 7.83 3.31 -14.88
CA ASN A 65 8.03 4.73 -14.55
C ASN A 65 9.26 4.98 -13.65
N LEU A 66 10.32 4.19 -13.82
CA LEU A 66 11.64 4.46 -13.23
C LEU A 66 12.69 4.42 -14.35
N ILE A 67 13.20 5.60 -14.74
CA ILE A 67 14.14 5.80 -15.84
C ILE A 67 15.41 6.44 -15.30
N HIS A 68 16.55 5.76 -15.50
CA HIS A 68 17.87 6.24 -15.09
C HIS A 68 18.35 7.40 -15.97
N VAL A 69 19.21 8.27 -15.41
CA VAL A 69 19.81 9.41 -16.12
C VAL A 69 21.27 9.49 -15.71
N GLY A 70 22.18 9.50 -16.69
CA GLY A 70 23.62 9.36 -16.46
C GLY A 70 24.08 7.92 -16.26
N GLY A 71 25.38 7.68 -16.44
CA GLY A 71 26.02 6.41 -16.12
C GLY A 71 26.20 6.19 -14.62
N ILE A 72 26.18 4.93 -14.20
CA ILE A 72 26.54 4.49 -12.84
C ILE A 72 28.06 4.32 -12.79
N ASN A 73 28.74 5.20 -12.06
CA ASN A 73 30.20 5.41 -12.13
C ASN A 73 30.91 5.35 -10.76
N GLY A 74 30.20 4.99 -9.69
CA GLY A 74 30.80 4.83 -8.37
C GLY A 74 31.60 3.54 -8.23
N GLN A 75 32.08 3.30 -7.01
CA GLN A 75 32.89 2.15 -6.65
C GLN A 75 32.19 1.31 -5.56
N GLY A 76 32.55 0.04 -5.47
CA GLY A 76 32.17 -0.80 -4.34
C GLY A 76 32.99 -0.42 -3.11
N TYR A 77 32.33 -0.36 -1.96
CA TYR A 77 32.89 -0.02 -0.64
C TYR A 77 32.43 -1.05 0.40
N ASP A 78 33.01 -1.03 1.60
CA ASP A 78 32.57 -1.88 2.71
C ASP A 78 31.36 -1.25 3.42
N THR A 79 30.21 -1.92 3.40
CA THR A 79 28.99 -1.41 4.03
C THR A 79 29.04 -1.38 5.56
N ASP A 80 29.91 -2.19 6.19
CA ASP A 80 30.03 -2.20 7.66
C ASP A 80 30.82 -0.97 8.16
N GLU A 81 31.80 -0.49 7.39
CA GLU A 81 32.53 0.76 7.66
C GLU A 81 31.58 1.98 7.58
N PHE A 82 30.65 1.98 6.63
CA PHE A 82 29.71 3.08 6.38
C PHE A 82 28.32 2.85 6.99
N SER A 83 28.28 2.30 8.20
CA SER A 83 27.07 2.08 9.00
C SER A 83 26.43 3.37 9.58
N TYR A 84 26.55 4.50 8.88
CA TYR A 84 26.07 5.83 9.26
C TYR A 84 25.79 6.73 8.04
N ARG A 85 24.95 7.76 8.21
CA ARG A 85 24.66 8.74 7.13
C ARG A 85 25.82 9.74 6.97
N THR A 86 26.52 9.64 5.85
CA THR A 86 27.63 10.50 5.41
C THR A 86 27.20 11.94 5.15
N ALA A 87 28.14 12.88 5.08
CA ALA A 87 27.84 14.31 4.96
C ALA A 87 27.26 14.70 3.58
N ASP A 88 27.68 14.01 2.51
CA ASP A 88 27.31 14.27 1.12
C ASP A 88 26.43 13.17 0.49
N GLY A 89 25.91 12.25 1.30
CA GLY A 89 25.02 11.16 0.88
C GLY A 89 25.71 9.98 0.20
N LYS A 90 27.05 9.94 0.12
CA LYS A 90 27.79 8.78 -0.39
C LYS A 90 27.71 7.55 0.52
N CYS A 91 28.15 6.40 0.01
CA CYS A 91 28.27 5.13 0.73
C CYS A 91 26.95 4.65 1.37
N ASN A 92 25.84 4.82 0.65
CA ASN A 92 24.49 4.47 1.12
C ASN A 92 23.86 3.33 0.28
N HIS A 93 24.02 3.34 -1.04
CA HIS A 93 23.55 2.25 -1.91
C HIS A 93 24.55 1.07 -1.88
N PRO A 94 24.15 -0.18 -1.62
CA PRO A 94 25.08 -1.27 -1.22
C PRO A 94 26.02 -1.81 -2.32
N SER A 95 26.00 -1.22 -3.53
CA SER A 95 26.89 -1.63 -4.63
C SER A 95 27.53 -0.46 -5.39
N ASP A 96 27.33 0.78 -4.95
CA ASP A 96 27.87 1.99 -5.59
C ASP A 96 27.91 3.12 -4.54
N ASP A 97 29.09 3.69 -4.29
CA ASP A 97 29.29 4.75 -3.30
C ASP A 97 28.67 6.10 -3.69
N SER A 98 28.36 6.32 -4.97
CA SER A 98 27.95 7.61 -5.54
C SER A 98 26.44 7.76 -5.72
N ILE A 99 25.69 6.66 -5.86
CA ILE A 99 24.23 6.71 -6.02
C ILE A 99 23.61 7.47 -4.85
N GLY A 100 22.79 8.48 -5.18
CA GLY A 100 22.09 9.32 -4.22
C GLY A 100 22.95 10.33 -3.45
N SER A 101 24.23 10.53 -3.82
CA SER A 101 25.01 11.63 -3.26
C SER A 101 24.54 13.00 -3.78
N GLN A 102 24.97 14.07 -3.11
CA GLN A 102 24.97 15.42 -3.67
C GLN A 102 25.66 15.43 -5.04
N GLY A 103 25.17 16.23 -5.99
CA GLY A 103 25.76 16.35 -7.33
C GLY A 103 25.38 15.25 -8.32
N THR A 104 24.52 14.30 -7.93
CA THR A 104 24.00 13.25 -8.83
C THR A 104 22.92 13.76 -9.80
N PHE A 105 22.67 13.00 -10.87
CA PHE A 105 21.59 13.29 -11.82
C PHE A 105 20.21 13.06 -11.21
N ILE A 106 19.27 13.97 -11.50
CA ILE A 106 17.85 13.78 -11.21
C ILE A 106 17.28 12.77 -12.21
N GLY A 107 16.85 11.61 -11.70
CA GLY A 107 16.18 10.56 -12.48
C GLY A 107 14.82 10.98 -13.04
N ARG A 108 14.17 10.12 -13.82
CA ARG A 108 12.88 10.42 -14.46
C ARG A 108 11.84 9.33 -14.25
N ASN A 109 10.57 9.74 -14.20
CA ASN A 109 9.42 8.82 -14.24
C ASN A 109 8.81 8.67 -15.65
N MET A 110 9.27 9.49 -16.61
CA MET A 110 8.75 9.59 -17.97
C MET A 110 9.87 9.97 -18.94
N PRO A 111 9.79 9.57 -20.22
CA PRO A 111 10.71 10.07 -21.24
C PRO A 111 10.72 11.60 -21.30
N PRO A 112 11.88 12.25 -21.53
CA PRO A 112 11.94 13.70 -21.69
C PRO A 112 11.12 14.16 -22.90
N CYS A 113 10.17 15.05 -22.68
CA CYS A 113 9.32 15.59 -23.75
C CYS A 113 9.80 16.98 -24.17
N THR A 114 10.29 17.10 -25.41
CA THR A 114 10.37 18.41 -26.09
C THR A 114 8.99 18.75 -26.64
N SER A 115 8.20 19.47 -25.83
CA SER A 115 6.88 19.99 -26.19
C SER A 115 6.89 20.66 -27.58
N GLN A 116 6.07 20.17 -28.52
CA GLN A 116 6.01 20.68 -29.90
C GLN A 116 5.71 22.18 -30.00
N TYR A 117 4.97 22.70 -29.01
CA TYR A 117 4.61 24.11 -28.83
C TYR A 117 5.80 25.01 -28.43
N GLY A 118 6.91 24.43 -27.96
CA GLY A 118 8.05 25.17 -27.42
C GLY A 118 7.88 25.57 -25.94
N ILE A 119 8.77 26.47 -25.48
CA ILE A 119 8.90 26.89 -24.07
C ILE A 119 8.04 28.12 -23.74
N LEU A 120 7.72 28.97 -24.72
CA LEU A 120 6.99 30.23 -24.52
C LEU A 120 5.53 30.22 -25.01
N ASP A 121 4.98 29.06 -25.42
CA ASP A 121 3.59 28.93 -25.87
C ASP A 121 2.73 28.11 -24.87
N PRO A 122 1.59 28.62 -24.37
CA PRO A 122 1.29 30.05 -24.23
C PRO A 122 2.27 30.71 -23.25
N HIS A 123 2.41 32.03 -23.29
CA HIS A 123 3.48 32.71 -22.54
C HIS A 123 3.38 32.47 -21.03
N PRO A 124 4.47 32.15 -20.31
CA PRO A 124 4.39 31.82 -18.88
C PRO A 124 3.76 32.94 -18.03
N SER A 125 4.04 34.21 -18.37
CA SER A 125 3.42 35.39 -17.71
C SER A 125 1.91 35.52 -17.99
N VAL A 126 1.41 34.99 -19.12
CA VAL A 126 -0.03 34.91 -19.43
C VAL A 126 -0.68 33.83 -18.55
N VAL A 127 -0.08 32.63 -18.50
CA VAL A 127 -0.54 31.52 -17.63
C VAL A 127 -0.57 31.96 -16.16
N ALA A 128 0.52 32.55 -15.68
CA ALA A 128 0.64 33.05 -14.31
C ALA A 128 -0.43 34.09 -13.96
N THR A 129 -0.72 35.02 -14.88
CA THR A 129 -1.67 36.12 -14.64
C THR A 129 -3.13 35.68 -14.80
N LYS A 130 -3.45 34.84 -15.80
CA LYS A 130 -4.82 34.43 -16.11
C LYS A 130 -5.33 33.22 -15.35
N LEU A 131 -4.46 32.29 -14.93
CA LEU A 131 -4.86 31.00 -14.33
C LEU A 131 -4.35 30.77 -12.90
N LEU A 132 -3.16 31.28 -12.55
CA LEU A 132 -2.53 30.98 -11.25
C LEU A 132 -2.77 32.07 -10.19
N ALA A 133 -2.57 33.35 -10.54
CA ALA A 133 -2.59 34.48 -9.61
C ALA A 133 -3.86 34.54 -8.74
N ARG A 134 -3.69 34.81 -7.44
CA ARG A 134 -4.77 34.73 -6.46
C ARG A 134 -5.84 35.81 -6.67
N LYS A 135 -7.02 35.39 -7.15
CA LYS A 135 -8.26 36.21 -7.18
C LYS A 135 -8.86 36.32 -5.78
N ARG A 136 -9.12 35.17 -5.15
CA ARG A 136 -9.68 35.01 -3.80
C ARG A 136 -8.87 33.93 -3.08
N PHE A 137 -8.64 34.08 -1.78
CA PHE A 137 -8.03 32.99 -1.01
C PHE A 137 -9.01 31.82 -0.89
N ILE A 138 -8.54 30.63 -1.23
CA ILE A 138 -9.25 29.36 -1.02
C ILE A 138 -8.37 28.55 -0.06
N ASP A 139 -8.93 28.08 1.05
CA ASP A 139 -8.23 27.28 2.05
C ASP A 139 -8.63 25.80 2.01
N ASN A 140 -7.91 24.96 2.74
CA ASN A 140 -8.25 23.55 2.94
C ASN A 140 -9.18 23.33 4.16
N GLY A 141 -9.85 24.38 4.65
CA GLY A 141 -10.63 24.34 5.89
C GLY A 141 -9.89 23.68 7.05
N ASP A 142 -10.48 22.63 7.60
CA ASP A 142 -9.96 21.89 8.76
C ASP A 142 -9.15 20.64 8.35
N GLN A 143 -8.50 20.68 7.18
CA GLN A 143 -7.66 19.59 6.66
C GLN A 143 -6.15 19.90 6.65
N PHE A 144 -5.71 21.11 6.26
CA PHE A 144 -4.30 21.50 6.38
C PHE A 144 -4.12 22.78 7.17
N ASN A 145 -3.31 22.70 8.22
CA ASN A 145 -2.76 23.88 8.86
C ASN A 145 -1.46 24.35 8.19
N VAL A 146 -0.90 25.46 8.68
CA VAL A 146 0.31 26.07 8.14
C VAL A 146 1.58 25.36 8.61
N ILE A 147 1.59 24.64 9.75
CA ILE A 147 2.70 23.73 10.09
C ILE A 147 2.89 22.71 8.97
N ALA A 148 1.81 22.08 8.50
CA ALA A 148 1.86 21.11 7.43
C ALA A 148 2.25 21.73 6.06
N CYS A 149 2.03 23.04 5.86
CA CYS A 149 2.57 23.78 4.70
C CYS A 149 4.08 24.05 4.84
N SER A 150 4.57 24.44 6.02
CA SER A 150 6.00 24.54 6.31
C SER A 150 6.71 23.19 6.20
N TRP A 151 6.04 22.10 6.60
CA TRP A 151 6.57 20.74 6.59
C TRP A 151 6.97 20.28 5.19
N ILE A 152 6.09 20.45 4.18
CA ILE A 152 6.44 20.01 2.83
C ILE A 152 7.58 20.84 2.21
N GLN A 153 7.72 22.13 2.55
CA GLN A 153 8.93 22.88 2.19
C GLN A 153 10.17 22.36 2.93
N PHE A 154 10.06 22.03 4.22
CA PHE A 154 11.13 21.43 5.01
C PHE A 154 11.60 20.09 4.41
N MET A 155 10.71 19.29 3.84
CA MET A 155 11.04 18.09 3.07
C MET A 155 11.74 18.37 1.72
N ILE A 156 11.28 19.37 0.96
CA ILE A 156 11.94 19.76 -0.30
C ILE A 156 13.38 20.25 -0.06
N HIS A 157 13.65 20.84 1.11
CA HIS A 157 15.00 21.22 1.56
C HIS A 157 15.86 20.06 2.04
N ASP A 158 15.26 18.89 2.31
CA ASP A 158 15.98 17.63 2.52
C ASP A 158 16.34 17.04 1.14
N TRP A 159 15.36 16.93 0.24
CA TRP A 159 15.44 16.07 -0.95
C TRP A 159 16.00 16.70 -2.25
N VAL A 160 15.64 17.94 -2.61
CA VAL A 160 15.85 18.40 -4.01
C VAL A 160 16.03 19.91 -4.18
N ASP A 161 17.10 20.28 -4.89
CA ASP A 161 17.29 21.59 -5.53
C ASP A 161 18.01 21.37 -6.88
N HIS A 162 17.84 22.26 -7.84
CA HIS A 162 18.41 22.09 -9.18
C HIS A 162 19.64 22.97 -9.37
N LEU A 163 20.74 22.37 -9.83
CA LEU A 163 21.92 23.10 -10.23
C LEU A 163 21.59 24.15 -11.31
N GLU A 164 21.91 25.41 -11.05
CA GLU A 164 21.78 26.52 -11.99
C GLU A 164 23.02 26.63 -12.89
N ASP A 165 22.81 27.16 -14.11
CA ASP A 165 23.87 27.54 -15.04
C ASP A 165 24.30 28.99 -14.81
N THR A 166 25.51 29.38 -15.22
CA THR A 166 25.97 30.77 -15.08
C THR A 166 25.24 31.75 -16.03
N ASN A 167 24.55 31.22 -17.05
CA ASN A 167 23.81 32.00 -18.02
C ASN A 167 22.45 32.46 -17.46
N GLN A 168 22.30 33.76 -17.22
CA GLN A 168 21.00 34.39 -17.00
C GLN A 168 20.23 34.55 -18.32
N ILE A 169 18.91 34.56 -18.20
CA ILE A 169 17.96 34.97 -19.23
C ILE A 169 16.89 35.87 -18.63
N GLU A 170 16.29 36.71 -19.47
CA GLU A 170 15.14 37.55 -19.13
C GLU A 170 13.83 36.95 -19.66
N LEU A 171 12.75 37.15 -18.92
CA LEU A 171 11.39 36.85 -19.35
C LEU A 171 10.54 38.12 -19.22
N GLU A 172 10.19 38.71 -20.36
CA GLU A 172 9.34 39.90 -20.46
C GLU A 172 7.86 39.51 -20.56
N ALA A 173 6.96 40.29 -19.94
CA ALA A 173 5.53 40.07 -20.00
C ALA A 173 4.91 40.69 -21.27
N PRO A 174 4.18 39.93 -22.11
CA PRO A 174 3.52 40.48 -23.30
C PRO A 174 2.54 41.60 -22.94
N GLU A 175 2.48 42.65 -23.76
CA GLU A 175 1.71 43.88 -23.50
C GLU A 175 0.28 43.62 -22.99
N GLY A 176 -0.44 42.69 -23.61
CA GLY A 176 -1.82 42.33 -23.27
C GLY A 176 -2.03 41.70 -21.88
N VAL A 177 -0.97 41.32 -21.16
CA VAL A 177 -1.02 40.93 -19.74
C VAL A 177 -0.05 41.72 -18.85
N ALA A 178 0.87 42.49 -19.43
CA ALA A 178 1.90 43.23 -18.72
C ALA A 178 1.34 44.17 -17.64
N SER A 179 0.15 44.74 -17.86
CA SER A 179 -0.57 45.56 -16.87
C SER A 179 -0.85 44.79 -15.56
N GLY A 180 -1.27 43.52 -15.66
CA GLY A 180 -1.58 42.63 -14.53
C GLY A 180 -0.39 41.87 -13.93
N CYS A 181 0.82 42.01 -14.49
CA CYS A 181 2.04 41.45 -13.91
C CYS A 181 2.67 42.43 -12.90
N PRO A 182 3.04 42.00 -11.67
CA PRO A 182 3.78 42.85 -10.72
C PRO A 182 5.15 43.29 -11.27
N LEU A 183 5.86 42.36 -11.91
CA LEU A 183 7.11 42.58 -12.63
C LEU A 183 6.83 42.62 -14.13
N LYS A 184 7.38 43.60 -14.86
CA LYS A 184 7.18 43.71 -16.33
C LYS A 184 8.16 42.82 -17.10
N SER A 185 9.37 42.67 -16.57
CA SER A 185 10.30 41.59 -16.90
C SER A 185 10.98 41.10 -15.62
N PHE A 186 11.62 39.93 -15.68
CA PHE A 186 12.54 39.47 -14.63
C PHE A 186 13.62 38.57 -15.21
N THR A 187 14.77 38.50 -14.54
CA THR A 187 15.91 37.68 -14.94
C THR A 187 16.18 36.52 -13.98
N PHE A 188 16.61 35.38 -14.52
CA PHE A 188 16.94 34.19 -13.76
C PHE A 188 17.97 33.31 -14.48
N PHE A 189 18.69 32.47 -13.72
CA PHE A 189 19.66 31.52 -14.27
C PHE A 189 18.96 30.29 -14.88
N ARG A 190 19.47 29.78 -16.01
CA ARG A 190 18.96 28.52 -16.61
C ARG A 190 19.22 27.30 -15.73
N THR A 191 18.44 26.24 -15.88
CA THR A 191 18.76 24.94 -15.25
C THR A 191 20.00 24.35 -15.94
N LYS A 192 21.04 23.98 -15.18
CA LYS A 192 22.26 23.38 -15.74
C LYS A 192 21.94 22.04 -16.40
N LYS A 193 22.28 21.91 -17.69
CA LYS A 193 22.18 20.65 -18.43
C LYS A 193 23.57 20.05 -18.55
N VAL A 194 23.78 18.90 -17.93
CA VAL A 194 25.04 18.14 -17.95
C VAL A 194 24.89 16.97 -18.92
N LEU A 195 25.91 16.70 -19.73
CA LEU A 195 25.92 15.56 -20.66
C LEU A 195 25.95 14.26 -19.86
N SER A 196 25.02 13.33 -20.13
CA SER A 196 24.86 12.12 -19.31
C SER A 196 25.57 10.87 -19.87
N GLY A 197 26.14 10.96 -21.08
CA GLY A 197 26.86 9.87 -21.77
C GLY A 197 25.94 8.82 -22.43
N ASP A 198 24.79 8.55 -21.82
CA ASP A 198 23.84 7.52 -22.22
C ASP A 198 22.84 7.96 -23.32
N HIS A 199 21.87 7.09 -23.62
CA HIS A 199 20.69 7.35 -24.46
C HIS A 199 19.97 8.69 -24.17
N HIS A 200 20.16 9.28 -22.99
CA HIS A 200 19.69 10.63 -22.67
C HIS A 200 20.82 11.65 -22.85
N LYS A 201 20.75 12.45 -23.94
CA LYS A 201 21.79 13.41 -24.34
C LYS A 201 22.22 14.40 -23.24
N SER A 202 21.32 14.74 -22.31
CA SER A 202 21.65 15.55 -21.12
C SER A 202 20.64 15.34 -19.99
N GLY A 203 21.06 15.58 -18.76
CA GLY A 203 20.24 15.58 -17.55
C GLY A 203 20.43 16.83 -16.70
N ALA A 204 19.60 16.98 -15.66
CA ALA A 204 19.77 17.99 -14.61
C ALA A 204 20.39 17.35 -13.36
N VAL A 205 21.09 18.14 -12.55
CA VAL A 205 21.83 17.69 -11.35
C VAL A 205 21.16 18.22 -10.08
N ASN A 206 21.10 17.37 -9.04
CA ASN A 206 20.62 17.75 -7.71
C ASN A 206 21.74 18.42 -6.90
N THR A 207 21.47 19.60 -6.35
CA THR A 207 22.39 20.29 -5.41
C THR A 207 22.20 19.85 -3.96
N ARG A 208 21.18 19.03 -3.69
CA ARG A 208 20.91 18.37 -2.39
C ARG A 208 21.14 16.86 -2.47
N THR A 209 21.20 16.19 -1.32
CA THR A 209 21.14 14.73 -1.25
C THR A 209 19.70 14.24 -1.46
N PRO A 210 19.39 13.44 -2.50
CA PRO A 210 18.04 12.89 -2.70
C PRO A 210 17.60 11.84 -1.66
N TRP A 211 18.44 11.53 -0.68
CA TRP A 211 18.11 10.63 0.42
C TRP A 211 17.26 11.32 1.49
N TRP A 212 16.59 10.51 2.32
CA TRP A 212 15.97 10.99 3.55
C TRP A 212 16.98 10.97 4.70
N ASP A 213 17.90 11.93 4.72
CA ASP A 213 19.02 11.97 5.66
C ASP A 213 19.02 13.16 6.65
N GLY A 214 18.05 14.07 6.51
CA GLY A 214 17.89 15.27 7.31
C GLY A 214 18.81 16.42 6.88
N SER A 215 19.24 16.46 5.62
CA SER A 215 20.19 17.44 5.07
C SER A 215 19.75 18.89 5.30
N VAL A 216 18.43 19.11 5.40
CA VAL A 216 17.78 20.37 5.82
C VAL A 216 18.28 20.92 7.17
N ILE A 217 18.74 20.06 8.10
CA ILE A 217 19.41 20.46 9.35
C ILE A 217 20.88 20.02 9.45
N TYR A 218 21.31 18.95 8.78
CA TYR A 218 22.69 18.42 8.84
C TYR A 218 23.63 18.97 7.76
N GLY A 219 23.11 19.61 6.72
CA GLY A 219 23.87 20.01 5.54
C GLY A 219 23.89 18.93 4.46
N ASN A 220 24.26 19.34 3.24
CA ASN A 220 24.34 18.50 2.04
C ASN A 220 25.78 18.13 1.66
N ASP A 221 26.76 18.58 2.46
CA ASP A 221 28.18 18.31 2.31
C ASP A 221 28.91 18.45 3.67
N GLU A 222 30.19 18.08 3.70
CA GLU A 222 31.08 18.14 4.88
C GLU A 222 31.22 19.56 5.46
N ALA A 223 31.16 20.61 4.65
CA ALA A 223 31.28 22.00 5.12
C ALA A 223 29.97 22.46 5.79
N GLY A 224 28.82 22.09 5.23
CA GLY A 224 27.51 22.26 5.86
C GLY A 224 27.41 21.53 7.19
N MET A 225 27.85 20.27 7.24
CA MET A 225 27.85 19.46 8.46
C MET A 225 28.77 20.03 9.56
N ARG A 226 29.93 20.58 9.18
CA ARG A 226 30.82 21.27 10.12
C ARG A 226 30.23 22.59 10.62
N ARG A 227 29.57 23.36 9.75
CA ARG A 227 28.95 24.65 10.08
C ARG A 227 27.88 24.53 11.17
N VAL A 228 27.06 23.47 11.15
CA VAL A 228 25.94 23.30 12.09
C VAL A 228 26.32 22.68 13.45
N ARG A 229 27.49 22.04 13.56
CA ARG A 229 27.93 21.36 14.80
C ARG A 229 28.61 22.30 15.80
N VAL A 230 28.48 21.94 17.07
CA VAL A 230 29.19 22.54 18.21
C VAL A 230 30.49 21.78 18.53
N PHE A 231 30.63 20.53 18.09
CA PHE A 231 31.74 19.61 18.43
C PHE A 231 31.93 19.42 19.94
N LYS A 232 30.79 19.43 20.65
CA LYS A 232 30.68 19.07 22.06
C LYS A 232 29.35 18.36 22.27
N ASP A 233 29.41 17.19 22.90
CA ASP A 233 28.25 16.35 23.22
C ASP A 233 27.36 16.05 22.00
N ALA A 234 27.96 15.99 20.81
CA ALA A 234 27.35 15.81 19.50
C ALA A 234 26.31 16.88 19.09
N LYS A 235 26.24 18.00 19.80
CA LYS A 235 25.16 18.96 19.64
C LYS A 235 25.26 19.81 18.36
N LEU A 236 24.10 20.12 17.82
CA LEU A 236 23.87 21.13 16.79
C LEU A 236 23.64 22.51 17.43
N ARG A 237 24.00 23.55 16.67
CA ARG A 237 23.87 24.96 17.05
C ARG A 237 22.42 25.40 17.19
N ILE A 238 22.10 26.01 18.33
CA ILE A 238 20.79 26.57 18.65
C ILE A 238 21.00 27.79 19.56
N SER A 239 20.20 28.84 19.36
CA SER A 239 20.21 30.02 20.21
C SER A 239 19.51 29.75 21.55
N GLY A 240 19.85 30.55 22.57
CA GLY A 240 19.29 30.42 23.93
C GLY A 240 17.80 30.75 24.06
N ASP A 241 17.23 31.47 23.09
CA ASP A 241 15.79 31.67 22.91
C ASP A 241 15.10 30.47 22.23
N GLY A 242 15.87 29.44 21.87
CA GLY A 242 15.38 28.24 21.19
C GLY A 242 15.07 28.45 19.70
N LEU A 243 15.52 29.54 19.09
CA LEU A 243 15.54 29.74 17.64
C LEU A 243 16.88 29.25 17.05
N LEU A 244 17.00 29.26 15.71
CA LEU A 244 18.29 29.01 15.06
C LEU A 244 19.31 30.11 15.42
N GLU A 245 20.56 29.70 15.65
CA GLU A 245 21.71 30.61 15.70
C GLU A 245 21.83 31.37 14.36
N ARG A 246 22.44 32.55 14.35
CA ARG A 246 22.62 33.37 13.13
C ARG A 246 24.07 33.78 12.96
N ASP A 247 24.51 33.88 11.71
CA ASP A 247 25.81 34.46 11.39
C ASP A 247 25.81 35.99 11.51
N GLU A 248 26.98 36.62 11.35
CA GLU A 248 27.17 38.08 11.41
C GLU A 248 26.34 38.85 10.35
N ARG A 249 25.85 38.16 9.31
CA ARG A 249 25.01 38.70 8.23
C ARG A 249 23.52 38.49 8.48
N GLY A 250 23.15 37.88 9.61
CA GLY A 250 21.79 37.57 10.02
C GLY A 250 21.19 36.29 9.41
N VAL A 251 21.98 35.53 8.65
CA VAL A 251 21.53 34.29 7.98
C VAL A 251 21.40 33.18 9.04
N PRO A 252 20.30 32.40 9.07
CA PRO A 252 20.16 31.31 10.02
C PRO A 252 21.17 30.19 9.77
N ILE A 253 21.80 29.71 10.84
CA ILE A 253 22.74 28.59 10.80
C ILE A 253 21.95 27.28 10.92
N SER A 254 21.82 26.59 9.79
CA SER A 254 21.21 25.27 9.66
C SER A 254 21.80 24.56 8.42
N GLY A 255 21.29 23.36 8.08
CA GLY A 255 21.78 22.53 6.99
C GLY A 255 21.56 23.15 5.61
N ASP A 256 20.30 23.48 5.29
CA ASP A 256 19.91 24.27 4.11
C ASP A 256 18.94 25.39 4.53
N ILE A 257 19.13 26.60 4.02
CA ILE A 257 18.27 27.76 4.31
C ILE A 257 17.85 28.54 3.04
N ARG A 258 17.97 27.94 1.86
CA ARG A 258 17.81 28.61 0.56
C ARG A 258 16.34 28.90 0.24
N ASN A 259 15.97 30.17 0.02
CA ASN A 259 14.56 30.60 -0.16
C ASN A 259 13.65 30.26 1.03
N SER A 260 14.21 30.20 2.25
CA SER A 260 13.52 29.91 3.51
C SER A 260 12.61 31.03 4.03
N TRP A 261 11.70 30.65 4.95
CA TRP A 261 10.77 31.52 5.68
C TRP A 261 10.56 31.03 7.13
N SER A 262 10.02 31.89 7.99
CA SER A 262 9.82 31.71 9.43
C SER A 262 9.32 30.32 9.84
N GLY A 263 8.19 29.87 9.29
CA GLY A 263 7.57 28.61 9.69
C GLY A 263 8.42 27.38 9.36
N PHE A 264 9.18 27.45 8.27
CA PHE A 264 10.19 26.44 7.92
C PHE A 264 11.36 26.48 8.92
N SER A 265 11.85 27.67 9.29
CA SER A 265 12.95 27.80 10.27
C SER A 265 12.55 27.41 11.70
N MET A 266 11.26 27.47 12.06
CA MET A 266 10.77 26.90 13.33
C MET A 266 10.87 25.37 13.33
N LEU A 267 10.58 24.70 12.22
CA LEU A 267 10.75 23.25 12.09
C LEU A 267 12.24 22.85 12.16
N GLN A 268 13.13 23.62 11.55
CA GLN A 268 14.58 23.42 11.72
C GLN A 268 15.00 23.55 13.19
N ALA A 269 14.60 24.62 13.88
CA ALA A 269 14.89 24.81 15.31
C ALA A 269 14.31 23.68 16.18
N LEU A 270 13.14 23.14 15.83
CA LEU A 270 12.51 22.00 16.50
C LEU A 270 13.33 20.71 16.33
N PHE A 271 13.75 20.35 15.12
CA PHE A 271 14.54 19.13 14.92
C PHE A 271 16.01 19.24 15.37
N VAL A 272 16.56 20.46 15.42
CA VAL A 272 17.82 20.74 16.12
C VAL A 272 17.69 20.49 17.63
N LYS A 273 16.58 20.90 18.26
CA LYS A 273 16.27 20.58 19.66
C LYS A 273 16.07 19.08 19.87
N GLU A 274 15.38 18.39 18.96
CA GLU A 274 15.17 16.93 19.01
C GLU A 274 16.51 16.18 18.93
N HIS A 275 17.35 16.46 17.94
CA HIS A 275 18.71 15.89 17.83
C HIS A 275 19.52 16.12 19.11
N ASN A 276 19.49 17.34 19.65
CA ASN A 276 20.20 17.67 20.89
C ASN A 276 19.67 16.90 22.11
N SER A 277 18.35 16.63 22.18
CA SER A 277 17.74 15.77 23.21
C SER A 277 18.12 14.30 23.03
N VAL A 278 18.17 13.81 21.79
CA VAL A 278 18.63 12.44 21.47
C VAL A 278 20.11 12.27 21.84
N CYS A 279 20.97 13.26 21.59
CA CYS A 279 22.37 13.26 22.04
C CYS A 279 22.49 13.18 23.57
N GLU A 280 21.67 13.89 24.33
CA GLU A 280 21.64 13.81 25.80
C GLU A 280 21.25 12.41 26.28
N MET A 281 20.15 11.86 25.76
CA MET A 281 19.67 10.51 26.10
C MET A 281 20.68 9.41 25.73
N LEU A 282 21.34 9.53 24.57
CA LEU A 282 22.37 8.59 24.14
C LEU A 282 23.64 8.71 24.99
N LYS A 283 24.06 9.92 25.38
CA LYS A 283 25.24 10.13 26.24
C LYS A 283 25.00 9.65 27.67
N GLU A 284 23.81 9.84 28.23
CA GLU A 284 23.43 9.25 29.52
C GLU A 284 23.49 7.72 29.48
N ARG A 285 22.98 7.12 28.38
CA ARG A 285 22.92 5.67 28.23
C ARG A 285 24.24 5.01 27.82
N TYR A 286 25.10 5.72 27.11
CA TYR A 286 26.38 5.26 26.59
C TYR A 286 27.49 6.30 26.85
N PRO A 287 27.99 6.43 28.09
CA PRO A 287 29.00 7.44 28.43
C PRO A 287 30.32 7.32 27.66
N ASP A 288 30.63 6.13 27.14
CA ASP A 288 31.84 5.82 26.36
C ASP A 288 31.76 6.24 24.88
N PHE A 289 30.68 6.88 24.43
CA PHE A 289 30.57 7.38 23.04
C PHE A 289 31.25 8.75 22.90
N ASP A 290 32.18 8.85 21.95
CA ASP A 290 32.74 10.13 21.50
C ASP A 290 31.72 10.99 20.73
N ASP A 291 32.05 12.27 20.51
CA ASP A 291 31.21 13.26 19.81
C ASP A 291 30.77 12.79 18.41
N GLU A 292 31.61 12.06 17.70
CA GLU A 292 31.38 11.65 16.31
C GLU A 292 30.45 10.44 16.24
N LYS A 293 30.66 9.43 17.08
CA LYS A 293 29.80 8.26 17.20
C LYS A 293 28.42 8.63 17.76
N LEU A 294 28.38 9.53 18.74
CA LEU A 294 27.16 10.09 19.30
C LEU A 294 26.38 10.88 18.23
N TYR A 295 27.06 11.75 17.47
CA TYR A 295 26.47 12.51 16.37
C TYR A 295 25.89 11.62 15.25
N ARG A 296 26.65 10.63 14.77
CA ARG A 296 26.20 9.67 13.75
C ARG A 296 24.94 8.91 14.20
N THR A 297 24.91 8.49 15.46
CA THR A 297 23.76 7.77 16.04
C THR A 297 22.54 8.69 16.16
N ALA A 298 22.71 9.93 16.62
CA ALA A 298 21.62 10.89 16.77
C ALA A 298 21.06 11.38 15.41
N ARG A 299 21.90 11.54 14.38
CA ARG A 299 21.45 11.83 13.00
C ARG A 299 20.57 10.71 12.45
N LEU A 300 20.99 9.44 12.61
CA LEU A 300 20.21 8.28 12.19
C LEU A 300 18.81 8.25 12.85
N VAL A 301 18.75 8.46 14.16
CA VAL A 301 17.48 8.50 14.91
C VAL A 301 16.60 9.65 14.45
N THR A 302 17.14 10.87 14.39
CA THR A 302 16.36 12.08 14.05
C THR A 302 15.84 12.04 12.61
N ALA A 303 16.65 11.58 11.64
CA ALA A 303 16.20 11.39 10.26
C ALA A 303 15.06 10.35 10.16
N ALA A 304 15.14 9.25 10.93
CA ALA A 304 14.06 8.27 11.00
C ALA A 304 12.79 8.80 11.68
N VAL A 305 12.91 9.71 12.65
CA VAL A 305 11.76 10.40 13.26
C VAL A 305 11.09 11.36 12.26
N ILE A 306 11.87 12.15 11.52
CA ILE A 306 11.38 13.01 10.44
C ILE A 306 10.62 12.18 9.40
N ALA A 307 11.18 11.06 8.97
CA ALA A 307 10.53 10.14 8.04
C ALA A 307 9.25 9.51 8.60
N LYS A 308 9.25 9.05 9.86
CA LYS A 308 8.04 8.56 10.58
C LYS A 308 6.92 9.59 10.51
N ILE A 309 7.18 10.84 10.94
CA ILE A 309 6.16 11.90 10.99
C ILE A 309 5.63 12.23 9.59
N HIS A 310 6.48 12.32 8.56
CA HIS A 310 5.96 12.56 7.22
C HIS A 310 5.05 11.42 6.74
N THR A 311 5.47 10.16 6.91
CA THR A 311 4.76 8.99 6.39
C THR A 311 3.48 8.67 7.18
N ILE A 312 3.49 8.81 8.51
CA ILE A 312 2.38 8.41 9.39
C ILE A 312 1.75 9.55 10.21
N ASP A 313 1.87 10.78 9.75
CA ASP A 313 1.09 11.93 10.23
C ASP A 313 0.76 12.88 9.07
N TRP A 314 1.77 13.55 8.49
CA TRP A 314 1.57 14.54 7.43
C TRP A 314 0.88 13.99 6.16
N THR A 315 1.32 12.82 5.68
CA THR A 315 0.71 12.14 4.52
C THR A 315 -0.74 11.74 4.80
N LEU A 316 -1.10 11.56 6.07
CA LEU A 316 -2.38 11.01 6.45
C LEU A 316 -3.49 12.06 6.36
N GLU A 317 -3.22 13.28 6.83
CA GLU A 317 -4.09 14.43 6.57
C GLU A 317 -4.08 14.85 5.08
N LEU A 318 -3.01 14.57 4.31
CA LEU A 318 -2.97 14.84 2.85
C LEU A 318 -4.05 14.08 2.08
N LEU A 319 -4.40 12.87 2.56
CA LEU A 319 -5.24 11.88 1.89
C LEU A 319 -6.42 11.47 2.81
N LYS A 320 -7.01 12.47 3.46
CA LYS A 320 -8.08 12.49 4.49
C LYS A 320 -9.37 11.78 4.08
N THR A 321 -9.29 10.46 4.02
CA THR A 321 -10.39 9.52 3.82
C THR A 321 -10.82 8.92 5.17
N ASP A 322 -11.86 8.08 5.23
CA ASP A 322 -12.30 7.41 6.48
C ASP A 322 -11.19 6.55 7.14
N THR A 323 -10.09 6.35 6.43
CA THR A 323 -8.83 5.82 6.93
C THR A 323 -8.20 6.68 8.05
N LEU A 324 -8.27 8.04 7.99
CA LEU A 324 -7.29 8.97 8.60
C LEU A 324 -7.83 10.44 8.80
N THR A 325 -7.91 11.01 10.03
CA THR A 325 -8.36 12.43 10.31
C THR A 325 -8.22 12.93 11.80
N ALA A 326 -7.80 14.20 12.08
CA ALA A 326 -8.51 15.28 12.85
C ALA A 326 -7.68 16.51 13.40
N GLY A 327 -8.00 17.78 13.04
CA GLY A 327 -7.33 19.01 13.56
C GLY A 327 -7.98 20.39 13.17
N MET A 328 -7.63 21.51 13.85
CA MET A 328 -8.24 22.90 13.78
C MET A 328 -7.34 23.96 14.53
N ARG A 329 -7.50 25.32 14.64
CA ARG A 329 -8.15 26.51 13.97
C ARG A 329 -7.75 27.82 14.75
N ILE A 330 -7.55 29.09 14.31
CA ILE A 330 -7.00 29.83 13.13
C ILE A 330 -6.46 31.21 13.65
N ASN A 331 -5.23 31.69 13.30
CA ASN A 331 -4.91 33.16 13.33
C ASN A 331 -3.60 33.58 12.59
N TRP A 332 -3.53 34.82 12.05
CA TRP A 332 -2.66 35.19 10.90
C TRP A 332 -1.65 36.36 11.09
N VAL A 333 -0.42 36.21 10.57
CA VAL A 333 0.61 37.28 10.38
C VAL A 333 0.95 37.46 8.88
N PRO A 334 1.08 38.70 8.33
CA PRO A 334 1.30 38.91 6.89
C PRO A 334 2.54 38.19 6.35
N MET A 335 2.32 37.27 5.40
CA MET A 335 3.34 36.32 4.92
C MET A 335 4.60 36.97 4.34
N THR A 336 4.47 38.16 3.75
CA THR A 336 5.61 38.95 3.24
C THR A 336 6.63 39.33 4.32
N LYS A 337 6.21 39.42 5.60
CA LYS A 337 7.10 39.69 6.73
C LYS A 337 7.76 38.44 7.32
N LEU A 338 7.38 37.25 6.84
CA LEU A 338 7.88 35.97 7.34
C LEU A 338 9.00 35.39 6.47
N ILE A 339 9.45 36.07 5.42
CA ILE A 339 10.42 35.54 4.45
C ILE A 339 11.82 36.10 4.71
N GLY A 340 12.83 35.23 4.69
CA GLY A 340 14.24 35.61 4.69
C GLY A 340 14.68 36.44 5.90
N LYS A 341 15.52 37.45 5.66
CA LYS A 341 16.14 38.26 6.72
C LYS A 341 15.11 39.09 7.52
N GLU A 342 13.98 39.49 6.91
CA GLU A 342 12.86 40.12 7.63
C GLU A 342 12.00 39.09 8.39
N GLY A 343 11.83 37.89 7.85
CA GLY A 343 11.26 36.74 8.58
C GLY A 343 12.03 36.49 9.88
N GLY A 344 13.35 36.37 9.78
CA GLY A 344 14.21 36.15 10.94
C GLY A 344 14.15 37.24 12.02
N LYS A 345 13.97 38.51 11.63
CA LYS A 345 13.73 39.63 12.57
C LYS A 345 12.33 39.59 13.20
N THR A 346 11.37 38.98 12.51
CA THR A 346 9.99 38.81 12.99
C THR A 346 9.91 37.64 13.97
N ASP A 347 10.61 36.53 13.71
CA ASP A 347 10.72 35.36 14.60
C ASP A 347 11.20 35.77 16.00
N SER A 348 12.30 36.51 16.08
CA SER A 348 12.88 37.02 17.33
C SER A 348 12.01 38.07 18.06
N ARG A 349 10.87 38.47 17.49
CA ARG A 349 9.88 39.37 18.13
C ARG A 349 8.60 38.65 18.57
N ILE A 350 8.25 37.53 17.94
CA ILE A 350 7.07 36.72 18.25
C ILE A 350 7.42 35.58 19.21
N GLY A 351 8.62 35.00 19.08
CA GLY A 351 9.04 33.83 19.83
C GLY A 351 8.50 32.52 19.25
N PHE A 352 9.20 31.43 19.57
CA PHE A 352 8.99 30.09 19.01
C PHE A 352 7.55 29.57 19.22
N GLU A 353 7.07 29.65 20.47
CA GLU A 353 5.81 29.02 20.89
C GLU A 353 4.58 29.70 20.27
N GLN A 354 4.52 31.04 20.35
CA GLN A 354 3.40 31.81 19.79
C GLN A 354 3.29 31.65 18.27
N LEU A 355 4.43 31.57 17.57
CA LEU A 355 4.45 31.35 16.12
C LEU A 355 4.00 29.92 15.77
N LEU A 356 4.51 28.89 16.47
CA LEU A 356 4.16 27.50 16.21
C LEU A 356 2.67 27.22 16.50
N VAL A 357 2.12 27.73 17.60
CA VAL A 357 0.68 27.66 17.90
C VAL A 357 -0.13 28.35 16.82
N SER A 358 0.23 29.58 16.42
CA SER A 358 -0.48 30.32 15.37
C SER A 358 -0.50 29.54 14.04
N MET A 359 0.62 28.92 13.66
CA MET A 359 0.73 28.08 12.46
C MET A 359 -0.06 26.77 12.55
N GLY A 360 -0.10 26.14 13.73
CA GLY A 360 -0.86 24.90 13.95
C GLY A 360 -2.37 25.14 13.89
N HIS A 361 -2.78 26.33 14.27
CA HIS A 361 -4.15 26.81 14.23
C HIS A 361 -4.55 27.32 12.82
N GLN A 362 -3.71 28.06 12.11
CA GLN A 362 -4.06 28.68 10.81
C GLN A 362 -4.17 27.65 9.67
N SER A 363 -5.26 27.68 8.89
CA SER A 363 -5.39 26.87 7.66
C SER A 363 -4.45 27.34 6.53
N CYS A 364 -3.96 26.40 5.71
CA CYS A 364 -3.19 26.69 4.50
C CYS A 364 -4.09 26.75 3.24
N GLY A 365 -3.52 27.19 2.12
CA GLY A 365 -4.24 27.36 0.85
C GLY A 365 -4.45 26.06 0.06
N ALA A 366 -5.62 25.92 -0.56
CA ALA A 366 -5.93 24.78 -1.44
C ALA A 366 -5.17 24.84 -2.77
N LEU A 367 -4.82 23.67 -3.32
CA LEU A 367 -4.15 23.52 -4.61
C LEU A 367 -5.16 23.58 -5.78
N THR A 368 -5.64 24.80 -6.03
CA THR A 368 -6.62 25.15 -7.07
C THR A 368 -6.10 26.26 -7.97
N LEU A 369 -6.75 26.46 -9.13
CA LEU A 369 -6.55 27.68 -9.92
C LEU A 369 -6.90 28.93 -9.10
N TRP A 370 -6.34 30.06 -9.53
CA TRP A 370 -6.49 31.40 -8.92
C TRP A 370 -6.25 31.48 -7.42
N ASN A 371 -5.32 30.68 -6.90
CA ASN A 371 -4.92 30.70 -5.50
C ASN A 371 -3.40 30.89 -5.28
N TYR A 372 -2.59 31.05 -6.32
CA TYR A 372 -1.14 31.24 -6.20
C TYR A 372 -0.82 32.60 -5.53
N PRO A 373 -0.05 32.65 -4.43
CA PRO A 373 0.12 33.87 -3.64
C PRO A 373 0.70 35.05 -4.45
N ASN A 374 0.00 36.18 -4.50
CA ASN A 374 0.41 37.34 -5.30
C ASN A 374 1.76 37.95 -4.87
N TRP A 375 2.24 37.67 -3.65
CA TRP A 375 3.60 38.07 -3.22
C TRP A 375 4.71 37.18 -3.80
N MET A 376 4.42 35.91 -4.14
CA MET A 376 5.39 35.04 -4.83
C MET A 376 5.60 35.47 -6.30
N ARG A 377 4.71 36.31 -6.84
CA ARG A 377 4.86 36.96 -8.15
C ARG A 377 5.78 38.18 -8.16
N ASN A 378 6.38 38.51 -7.01
CA ASN A 378 7.38 39.58 -6.83
C ASN A 378 8.35 39.20 -5.69
N LEU A 379 9.04 38.07 -5.86
CA LEU A 379 9.81 37.41 -4.79
C LEU A 379 11.31 37.72 -4.89
N VAL A 380 11.94 38.02 -3.75
CA VAL A 380 13.41 38.00 -3.61
C VAL A 380 13.87 36.54 -3.55
N ALA A 381 14.55 36.09 -4.60
CA ALA A 381 15.21 34.78 -4.64
C ALA A 381 16.56 34.82 -3.91
N ARG A 382 17.10 33.66 -3.53
CA ARG A 382 18.41 33.56 -2.84
C ARG A 382 19.38 32.58 -3.49
N ASP A 383 20.66 32.88 -3.26
CA ASP A 383 21.77 31.98 -3.53
C ASP A 383 21.88 30.89 -2.44
N ILE A 384 22.75 29.91 -2.69
CA ILE A 384 22.88 28.68 -1.89
C ILE A 384 23.40 28.98 -0.47
N ASP A 385 24.18 30.05 -0.30
CA ASP A 385 24.68 30.51 1.00
C ASP A 385 23.65 31.31 1.82
N GLY A 386 22.47 31.57 1.25
CA GLY A 386 21.38 32.31 1.88
C GLY A 386 21.33 33.81 1.61
N GLU A 387 22.21 34.36 0.76
CA GLU A 387 22.15 35.77 0.40
C GLU A 387 21.01 36.11 -0.58
N ASP A 388 20.45 37.31 -0.43
CA ASP A 388 19.33 37.80 -1.22
C ASP A 388 19.82 38.32 -2.59
N ARG A 389 19.27 37.76 -3.68
CA ARG A 389 19.59 38.17 -5.07
C ARG A 389 19.01 39.56 -5.37
N PRO A 390 19.69 40.40 -6.16
CA PRO A 390 19.20 41.74 -6.51
C PRO A 390 17.97 41.72 -7.44
N ASN A 391 17.78 40.63 -8.19
CA ASN A 391 16.73 40.52 -9.19
C ASN A 391 15.52 39.76 -8.61
N LEU A 392 14.38 40.45 -8.54
CA LEU A 392 13.09 39.91 -8.14
C LEU A 392 12.55 38.97 -9.23
N ILE A 393 11.76 37.95 -8.85
CA ILE A 393 11.17 36.97 -9.79
C ILE A 393 9.64 36.86 -9.65
N ASP A 394 8.97 36.52 -10.76
CA ASP A 394 7.59 36.01 -10.73
C ASP A 394 7.65 34.47 -10.69
N MET A 395 7.53 33.90 -9.49
CA MET A 395 7.69 32.45 -9.29
C MET A 395 6.63 31.63 -10.05
N ALA A 396 5.40 32.15 -10.21
CA ALA A 396 4.34 31.48 -10.95
C ALA A 396 4.67 31.36 -12.45
N ALA A 397 5.26 32.42 -13.03
CA ALA A 397 5.75 32.38 -14.40
C ALA A 397 7.03 31.51 -14.53
N LEU A 398 7.90 31.53 -13.52
CA LEU A 398 9.13 30.76 -13.51
C LEU A 398 8.87 29.24 -13.42
N GLU A 399 7.93 28.77 -12.61
CA GLU A 399 7.59 27.34 -12.50
C GLU A 399 7.14 26.77 -13.86
N ILE A 400 6.21 27.47 -14.55
CA ILE A 400 5.76 27.11 -15.89
C ILE A 400 6.93 27.09 -16.89
N TYR A 401 7.89 28.02 -16.77
CA TYR A 401 9.11 27.99 -17.56
C TYR A 401 9.99 26.76 -17.22
N ARG A 402 10.15 26.42 -15.93
CA ARG A 402 11.02 25.31 -15.48
C ARG A 402 10.54 23.95 -15.96
N ASP A 403 9.25 23.65 -15.87
CA ASP A 403 8.71 22.36 -16.34
C ASP A 403 9.01 22.15 -17.82
N ARG A 404 8.79 23.19 -18.63
CA ARG A 404 9.08 23.23 -20.08
C ARG A 404 10.59 23.17 -20.36
N GLU A 405 11.42 23.94 -19.65
CA GLU A 405 12.88 23.95 -19.76
C GLU A 405 13.48 22.56 -19.49
N ARG A 406 12.96 21.87 -18.47
CA ARG A 406 13.42 20.55 -17.99
C ARG A 406 12.84 19.40 -18.82
N GLY A 407 11.94 19.68 -19.78
CA GLY A 407 11.32 18.66 -20.62
C GLY A 407 10.44 17.70 -19.84
N VAL A 408 9.67 18.23 -18.89
CA VAL A 408 8.56 17.51 -18.23
C VAL A 408 7.39 17.47 -19.23
N PRO A 409 6.72 16.31 -19.42
CA PRO A 409 5.54 16.26 -20.29
C PRO A 409 4.41 17.19 -19.83
N ARG A 410 3.70 17.81 -20.78
CA ARG A 410 2.48 18.58 -20.51
C ARG A 410 1.35 17.66 -20.03
N TYR A 411 0.34 18.20 -19.35
CA TYR A 411 -0.57 17.46 -18.47
C TYR A 411 -1.18 16.19 -19.11
N ASN A 412 -1.69 16.27 -20.34
CA ASN A 412 -2.34 15.13 -20.98
C ASN A 412 -1.34 14.01 -21.36
N GLU A 413 -0.10 14.39 -21.72
CA GLU A 413 1.00 13.44 -21.96
C GLU A 413 1.57 12.88 -20.64
N PHE A 414 1.60 13.69 -19.59
CA PHE A 414 1.99 13.28 -18.24
C PHE A 414 1.05 12.16 -17.71
N ARG A 415 -0.27 12.33 -17.86
CA ARG A 415 -1.28 11.29 -17.53
C ARG A 415 -1.08 10.00 -18.32
N LYS A 416 -0.85 10.08 -19.64
CA LYS A 416 -0.60 8.88 -20.48
C LYS A 416 0.64 8.12 -20.05
N ASN A 417 1.73 8.82 -19.70
CA ASN A 417 2.94 8.19 -19.19
C ASN A 417 2.73 7.59 -17.79
N LEU A 418 1.82 8.13 -16.97
CA LEU A 418 1.33 7.49 -15.73
C LEU A 418 0.29 6.39 -15.97
N LEU A 419 0.16 5.82 -17.17
CA LEU A 419 -0.80 4.75 -17.44
C LEU A 419 -2.26 5.14 -17.09
N MET A 420 -2.57 6.44 -17.08
CA MET A 420 -3.92 6.97 -16.83
C MET A 420 -4.63 7.23 -18.15
N SER A 421 -5.96 7.31 -18.13
CA SER A 421 -6.70 7.81 -19.29
C SER A 421 -6.42 9.31 -19.51
N PRO A 422 -6.10 9.74 -20.74
CA PRO A 422 -6.03 11.17 -21.08
C PRO A 422 -7.41 11.81 -21.06
N ILE A 423 -7.46 13.10 -20.78
CA ILE A 423 -8.64 13.95 -20.92
C ILE A 423 -8.90 14.24 -22.40
N LYS A 424 -10.19 14.37 -22.78
CA LYS A 424 -10.65 14.57 -24.17
C LYS A 424 -11.47 15.84 -24.35
N LYS A 425 -12.09 16.32 -23.28
CA LYS A 425 -12.87 17.56 -23.20
C LYS A 425 -12.61 18.22 -21.85
N TRP A 426 -12.86 19.52 -21.76
CA TRP A 426 -12.49 20.31 -20.58
C TRP A 426 -13.23 19.87 -19.31
N GLU A 427 -14.44 19.34 -19.44
CA GLU A 427 -15.23 18.82 -18.32
C GLU A 427 -14.78 17.42 -17.85
N ASP A 428 -13.74 16.82 -18.48
CA ASP A 428 -13.00 15.69 -17.91
C ASP A 428 -11.96 16.14 -16.87
N LEU A 429 -11.61 17.44 -16.86
CA LEU A 429 -10.59 18.03 -15.97
C LEU A 429 -11.21 18.71 -14.74
N THR A 430 -12.26 19.52 -14.93
CA THR A 430 -12.95 20.28 -13.88
C THR A 430 -14.43 20.48 -14.22
N ASP A 431 -15.29 20.70 -13.22
CA ASP A 431 -16.69 21.10 -13.41
C ASP A 431 -16.89 22.63 -13.35
N ASP A 432 -15.82 23.41 -13.18
CA ASP A 432 -15.84 24.87 -13.04
C ASP A 432 -15.87 25.54 -14.42
N GLU A 433 -17.01 26.14 -14.78
CA GLU A 433 -17.24 26.81 -16.08
C GLU A 433 -16.32 28.04 -16.29
N GLU A 434 -16.03 28.82 -15.25
CA GLU A 434 -15.10 29.96 -15.34
C GLU A 434 -13.68 29.45 -15.63
N ALA A 435 -13.29 28.32 -15.01
CA ALA A 435 -12.00 27.69 -15.23
C ALA A 435 -11.89 27.10 -16.64
N ILE A 436 -12.96 26.45 -17.12
CA ILE A 436 -13.03 25.90 -18.48
C ILE A 436 -12.81 27.00 -19.52
N ASP A 437 -13.53 28.12 -19.42
CA ASP A 437 -13.42 29.19 -20.43
C ASP A 437 -12.09 29.94 -20.34
N ALA A 438 -11.54 30.15 -19.15
CA ALA A 438 -10.18 30.70 -19.00
C ALA A 438 -9.09 29.74 -19.54
N LEU A 439 -9.27 28.43 -19.40
CA LEU A 439 -8.37 27.43 -19.98
C LEU A 439 -8.45 27.42 -21.51
N LYS A 440 -9.65 27.47 -22.09
CA LYS A 440 -9.84 27.60 -23.55
C LYS A 440 -9.18 28.87 -24.10
N GLU A 441 -9.33 29.99 -23.42
CA GLU A 441 -8.76 31.28 -23.82
C GLU A 441 -7.21 31.26 -23.79
N VAL A 442 -6.62 30.62 -22.77
CA VAL A 442 -5.15 30.55 -22.60
C VAL A 442 -4.50 29.47 -23.47
N TYR A 443 -5.19 28.38 -23.78
CA TYR A 443 -4.65 27.23 -24.51
C TYR A 443 -5.25 27.04 -25.91
N GLU A 444 -5.97 28.03 -26.44
CA GLU A 444 -6.50 28.05 -27.81
C GLU A 444 -7.41 26.84 -28.13
N ASP A 445 -8.18 26.39 -27.13
CA ASP A 445 -9.00 25.16 -27.12
C ASP A 445 -8.21 23.83 -27.32
N ASP A 446 -6.87 23.84 -27.40
CA ASP A 446 -6.04 22.62 -27.43
C ASP A 446 -5.73 22.10 -26.01
N ILE A 447 -6.53 21.13 -25.58
CA ILE A 447 -6.39 20.40 -24.31
C ILE A 447 -5.02 19.73 -24.09
N ASN A 448 -4.18 19.60 -25.12
CA ASN A 448 -2.83 19.04 -25.03
C ASN A 448 -1.75 20.11 -24.81
N LYS A 449 -2.05 21.41 -25.00
CA LYS A 449 -1.18 22.51 -24.60
C LYS A 449 -1.14 22.72 -23.07
N VAL A 450 -2.11 22.19 -22.31
CA VAL A 450 -2.26 22.41 -20.87
C VAL A 450 -0.98 22.02 -20.10
N ASP A 451 -0.36 22.99 -19.42
CA ASP A 451 0.85 22.76 -18.63
C ASP A 451 0.58 21.84 -17.44
N VAL A 452 1.56 21.03 -17.05
CA VAL A 452 1.38 20.05 -15.96
C VAL A 452 0.97 20.73 -14.65
N ASN A 453 1.68 21.78 -14.22
CA ASN A 453 1.36 22.56 -13.02
C ASN A 453 -0.10 23.08 -13.04
N VAL A 454 -0.56 23.66 -14.16
CA VAL A 454 -1.94 24.14 -14.32
C VAL A 454 -2.95 23.00 -14.26
N GLY A 455 -2.68 21.88 -14.94
CA GLY A 455 -3.52 20.70 -14.91
C GLY A 455 -3.68 20.12 -13.51
N LEU A 456 -2.59 20.01 -12.73
CA LEU A 456 -2.65 19.53 -11.34
C LEU A 456 -3.50 20.44 -10.44
N HIS A 457 -3.45 21.76 -10.64
CA HIS A 457 -4.30 22.72 -9.92
C HIS A 457 -5.77 22.64 -10.35
N ALA A 458 -6.04 22.54 -11.66
CA ALA A 458 -7.39 22.45 -12.23
C ALA A 458 -8.08 21.10 -11.95
N GLU A 459 -7.33 20.01 -11.89
CA GLU A 459 -7.85 18.63 -11.80
C GLU A 459 -8.77 18.44 -10.59
N LYS A 460 -9.99 17.98 -10.87
CA LYS A 460 -11.04 17.63 -9.91
C LYS A 460 -10.50 16.68 -8.83
N LYS A 461 -10.39 17.21 -7.60
CA LYS A 461 -9.79 16.51 -6.46
C LYS A 461 -10.71 15.38 -5.96
N ILE A 462 -10.11 14.25 -5.56
CA ILE A 462 -10.84 13.17 -4.87
C ILE A 462 -11.30 13.70 -3.50
N LYS A 463 -12.49 13.29 -3.03
CA LYS A 463 -13.00 13.72 -1.71
C LYS A 463 -11.99 13.36 -0.62
N GLY A 464 -11.46 14.37 0.06
CA GLY A 464 -10.44 14.22 1.11
C GLY A 464 -8.99 14.31 0.63
N PHE A 465 -8.71 14.49 -0.66
CA PHE A 465 -7.35 14.69 -1.16
C PHE A 465 -7.07 16.20 -1.34
N ALA A 466 -5.99 16.69 -0.72
CA ALA A 466 -5.49 18.05 -0.97
C ALA A 466 -4.72 18.16 -2.31
N ILE A 467 -4.24 17.04 -2.84
CA ILE A 467 -3.52 16.91 -4.13
C ILE A 467 -4.38 16.23 -5.20
N SER A 468 -4.00 16.35 -6.47
CA SER A 468 -4.72 15.70 -7.57
C SER A 468 -4.39 14.21 -7.69
N GLU A 469 -5.19 13.43 -8.44
CA GLU A 469 -4.91 12.00 -8.67
C GLU A 469 -3.62 11.82 -9.47
N THR A 470 -3.40 12.67 -10.49
CA THR A 470 -2.15 12.69 -11.29
C THR A 470 -0.92 12.94 -10.40
N ALA A 471 -0.99 13.85 -9.42
CA ALA A 471 0.09 14.07 -8.46
C ALA A 471 0.25 12.90 -7.47
N PHE A 472 -0.86 12.33 -7.00
CA PHE A 472 -0.87 11.21 -6.06
C PHE A 472 -0.18 9.95 -6.61
N PHE A 473 -0.30 9.64 -7.90
CA PHE A 473 0.41 8.48 -8.47
C PHE A 473 1.93 8.68 -8.62
N ILE A 474 2.43 9.92 -8.74
CA ILE A 474 3.86 10.21 -8.57
C ILE A 474 4.26 9.98 -7.10
N PHE A 475 3.51 10.53 -6.15
CA PHE A 475 3.77 10.38 -4.72
C PHE A 475 3.79 8.90 -4.29
N LEU A 476 2.82 8.09 -4.73
CA LEU A 476 2.71 6.65 -4.49
C LEU A 476 3.99 5.89 -4.89
N LEU A 477 4.62 6.28 -6.01
CA LEU A 477 5.87 5.69 -6.48
C LEU A 477 7.08 6.23 -5.70
N VAL A 478 7.21 7.55 -5.57
CA VAL A 478 8.41 8.21 -5.02
C VAL A 478 8.51 8.03 -3.51
N ALA A 479 7.44 8.24 -2.74
CA ALA A 479 7.46 8.03 -1.29
C ALA A 479 7.70 6.54 -0.94
N SER A 480 7.15 5.62 -1.74
CA SER A 480 7.46 4.18 -1.59
C SER A 480 8.93 3.86 -1.87
N ARG A 481 9.63 4.64 -2.72
CA ARG A 481 11.06 4.48 -2.99
C ARG A 481 11.89 5.00 -1.81
N CYS A 482 11.66 6.25 -1.39
CA CYS A 482 12.40 6.89 -0.29
C CYS A 482 12.33 6.12 1.05
N TYR A 483 11.29 5.29 1.24
CA TYR A 483 11.18 4.41 2.41
C TYR A 483 12.21 3.27 2.44
N TYR A 484 12.65 2.73 1.29
CA TYR A 484 13.70 1.70 1.27
C TYR A 484 15.05 2.26 1.76
N ASP A 485 15.29 3.55 1.52
CA ASP A 485 16.53 4.26 1.87
C ASP A 485 16.66 4.53 3.39
N LEU A 486 15.66 4.12 4.18
CA LEU A 486 15.67 4.12 5.65
C LEU A 486 16.23 2.82 6.25
N GLN A 487 16.44 1.78 5.45
CA GLN A 487 16.88 0.44 5.91
C GLN A 487 18.41 0.33 6.08
N VAL A 488 19.18 1.31 5.59
CA VAL A 488 20.64 1.29 5.65
C VAL A 488 21.12 1.48 7.09
N GLY A 489 21.89 0.49 7.56
CA GLY A 489 22.15 0.21 8.97
C GLY A 489 21.96 -1.27 9.34
N SER A 490 21.30 -2.06 8.49
CA SER A 490 21.40 -3.53 8.51
C SER A 490 22.37 -4.03 7.44
N GLY A 491 23.54 -4.50 7.85
CA GLY A 491 24.46 -5.20 6.95
C GLY A 491 23.81 -6.43 6.30
N ASP A 492 24.20 -6.70 5.06
CA ASP A 492 23.98 -7.95 4.33
C ASP A 492 22.53 -8.48 4.20
N THR A 493 21.53 -7.61 3.99
CA THR A 493 20.31 -7.99 3.22
C THR A 493 19.70 -6.86 2.39
N PRO A 494 19.69 -6.93 1.05
CA PRO A 494 18.67 -6.23 0.27
C PRO A 494 17.28 -6.88 0.51
N SER A 495 16.22 -6.08 0.41
CA SER A 495 14.79 -6.45 0.58
C SER A 495 14.30 -6.95 1.95
N SER A 496 15.09 -6.78 3.03
CA SER A 496 14.64 -6.99 4.41
C SER A 496 13.74 -5.84 4.93
N GLY A 497 12.42 -5.98 4.75
CA GLY A 497 11.43 -5.00 5.20
C GLY A 497 11.22 -4.91 6.72
N TYR A 498 12.22 -4.46 7.47
CA TYR A 498 12.12 -4.22 8.91
C TYR A 498 11.98 -2.73 9.26
N LEU A 499 11.32 -2.48 10.40
CA LEU A 499 11.52 -1.26 11.21
C LEU A 499 13.02 -1.04 11.46
N VAL A 500 13.42 0.20 11.80
CA VAL A 500 14.78 0.50 12.29
C VAL A 500 15.02 -0.17 13.64
N VAL A 501 15.43 -1.44 13.60
CA VAL A 501 15.75 -2.28 14.76
C VAL A 501 17.27 -2.35 14.88
N LEU A 502 17.85 -1.26 15.39
CA LEU A 502 19.28 -1.16 15.73
C LEU A 502 19.74 -2.42 16.48
N HIS A 503 20.77 -3.08 15.98
CA HIS A 503 21.15 -4.44 16.42
C HIS A 503 21.97 -4.45 17.73
N MET A 504 21.60 -3.61 18.70
CA MET A 504 22.18 -3.63 20.05
C MET A 504 21.29 -4.41 21.02
N LYS A 505 21.83 -5.52 21.54
CA LYS A 505 21.13 -6.42 22.47
C LYS A 505 20.83 -5.71 23.80
N GLY A 506 19.55 -5.40 24.05
CA GLY A 506 19.06 -4.98 25.38
C GLY A 506 18.25 -3.67 25.45
N LEU A 507 18.13 -2.88 24.36
CA LEU A 507 17.56 -1.51 24.42
C LEU A 507 16.09 -1.37 23.96
N LYS A 508 15.40 -2.47 23.64
CA LYS A 508 14.42 -2.51 22.54
C LYS A 508 13.03 -1.87 22.71
N ILE A 509 12.63 -1.37 23.88
CA ILE A 509 11.23 -0.89 24.09
C ILE A 509 11.13 0.54 24.66
N TRP A 510 12.05 0.96 25.53
CA TRP A 510 11.85 2.19 26.31
C TRP A 510 11.97 3.50 25.52
N ILE A 511 13.00 3.66 24.68
CA ILE A 511 13.34 4.97 24.10
C ILE A 511 12.23 5.50 23.17
N LEU A 512 11.75 4.70 22.21
CA LEU A 512 10.72 5.15 21.26
C LEU A 512 9.39 5.49 21.93
N TYR A 513 8.94 4.69 22.90
CA TYR A 513 7.76 5.02 23.71
C TYR A 513 7.99 6.25 24.60
N SER A 514 9.22 6.47 25.08
CA SER A 514 9.55 7.66 25.89
C SER A 514 9.50 8.94 25.05
N CYS A 515 10.01 8.94 23.80
CA CYS A 515 9.95 10.12 22.93
C CYS A 515 8.50 10.53 22.62
N ASP A 516 7.65 9.59 22.18
CA ASP A 516 6.24 9.86 21.88
C ASP A 516 5.49 10.38 23.15
N ILE A 517 5.81 9.87 24.35
CA ILE A 517 5.26 10.35 25.63
C ILE A 517 5.83 11.72 26.07
N ILE A 518 7.12 11.97 25.87
CA ILE A 518 7.79 13.21 26.30
C ILE A 518 7.38 14.39 25.43
N MET A 519 7.24 14.20 24.11
CA MET A 519 6.76 15.25 23.22
C MET A 519 5.36 15.70 23.63
N TRP A 520 4.43 14.76 23.82
CA TRP A 520 3.06 15.08 24.26
C TRP A 520 3.02 15.65 25.70
N ARG A 521 3.80 15.10 26.64
CA ARG A 521 3.86 15.65 28.01
C ARG A 521 4.43 17.07 28.05
N ARG A 522 5.42 17.43 27.23
CA ARG A 522 5.95 18.80 27.18
C ARG A 522 5.02 19.78 26.46
N ILE A 523 4.23 19.32 25.49
CA ILE A 523 3.19 20.13 24.82
C ILE A 523 1.99 20.40 25.75
N VAL A 524 1.63 19.46 26.64
CA VAL A 524 0.50 19.62 27.58
C VAL A 524 0.91 20.28 28.90
N ALA A 525 2.13 20.06 29.40
CA ALA A 525 2.58 20.63 30.68
C ALA A 525 2.90 22.13 30.64
N SER A 526 2.80 22.79 29.47
CA SER A 526 2.87 24.26 29.35
C SER A 526 1.50 24.95 29.40
N THR A 527 0.39 24.19 29.50
CA THR A 527 -0.97 24.74 29.57
C THR A 527 -1.64 24.44 30.92
N ASP A 528 -1.78 25.47 31.76
CA ASP A 528 -2.61 25.41 32.98
C ASP A 528 -4.10 25.33 32.62
N PHE A 529 -4.61 24.11 32.45
CA PHE A 529 -6.05 23.82 32.39
C PHE A 529 -6.42 22.62 33.29
N PRO A 530 -7.59 22.63 33.97
CA PRO A 530 -7.93 21.57 34.92
C PRO A 530 -8.34 20.26 34.23
N ALA A 531 -7.75 19.15 34.71
CA ALA A 531 -8.24 17.77 34.70
C ALA A 531 -9.11 17.30 33.50
N VAL A 532 -8.49 16.54 32.60
CA VAL A 532 -9.17 15.60 31.68
C VAL A 532 -8.49 14.23 31.79
N GLU A 533 -8.91 13.42 32.77
CA GLU A 533 -8.38 12.05 32.96
C GLU A 533 -9.17 10.97 32.17
N ASP A 534 -10.41 11.27 31.75
CA ASP A 534 -11.35 10.32 31.13
C ASP A 534 -11.11 10.07 29.61
N ALA A 535 -9.86 9.87 29.20
CA ALA A 535 -9.48 9.71 27.78
C ALA A 535 -8.72 8.42 27.42
N PHE A 536 -8.76 7.38 28.28
CA PHE A 536 -7.95 6.15 28.10
C PHE A 536 -8.73 4.81 28.10
N PRO A 537 -9.47 4.48 27.01
CA PRO A 537 -9.79 3.05 26.75
C PRO A 537 -9.60 2.56 25.29
N TYR A 538 -9.17 3.39 24.33
CA TYR A 538 -9.24 3.03 22.90
C TYR A 538 -8.04 2.26 22.28
N VAL A 539 -6.94 2.06 23.02
CA VAL A 539 -5.68 1.50 22.46
C VAL A 539 -5.67 -0.03 22.32
N VAL A 540 -6.62 -0.75 22.93
CA VAL A 540 -6.54 -2.21 23.11
C VAL A 540 -7.05 -3.05 21.91
N HIS A 541 -7.80 -2.47 20.97
CA HIS A 541 -8.61 -3.26 20.02
C HIS A 541 -7.98 -3.58 18.64
N ASN A 542 -6.82 -3.03 18.27
CA ASN A 542 -6.29 -3.14 16.89
C ASN A 542 -5.22 -4.23 16.65
N ASN A 543 -5.07 -5.22 17.54
CA ASN A 543 -4.08 -6.30 17.40
C ASN A 543 -4.39 -7.36 16.32
N LEU A 544 -5.52 -7.27 15.62
CA LEU A 544 -5.93 -8.26 14.60
C LEU A 544 -5.45 -7.95 13.17
N VAL A 545 -5.09 -6.70 12.85
CA VAL A 545 -4.67 -6.31 11.48
C VAL A 545 -3.18 -6.57 11.25
N LEU A 546 -2.33 -6.31 12.26
CA LEU A 546 -0.88 -6.49 12.21
C LEU A 546 -0.43 -7.93 11.90
N LEU A 547 -1.26 -8.93 12.22
CA LEU A 547 -0.96 -10.34 11.97
C LEU A 547 -1.05 -10.75 10.49
N PHE A 548 -1.78 -9.99 9.65
CA PHE A 548 -1.92 -10.33 8.23
C PHE A 548 -0.79 -9.77 7.36
N SER A 549 -0.13 -8.70 7.79
CA SER A 549 0.97 -8.05 7.05
C SER A 549 2.26 -8.87 7.03
N LEU A 550 2.45 -9.81 7.97
CA LEU A 550 3.67 -10.61 8.08
C LEU A 550 3.79 -11.73 7.02
N SER A 551 2.67 -12.14 6.42
CA SER A 551 2.58 -13.32 5.54
C SER A 551 3.17 -13.14 4.14
N VAL A 552 3.63 -11.94 3.78
CA VAL A 552 4.15 -11.62 2.42
C VAL A 552 5.68 -11.41 2.41
N ALA A 553 6.33 -11.43 3.58
CA ALA A 553 7.73 -10.99 3.75
C ALA A 553 8.76 -12.12 3.96
N LEU A 554 8.40 -13.40 3.71
CA LEU A 554 9.22 -14.56 4.09
C LEU A 554 9.52 -15.52 2.91
N THR A 555 10.01 -14.98 1.80
CA THR A 555 10.53 -15.78 0.67
C THR A 555 11.83 -15.21 0.08
N GLU A 556 12.95 -15.28 0.81
CA GLU A 556 14.31 -15.44 0.22
C GLU A 556 15.41 -15.71 1.26
N THR A 557 15.58 -16.97 1.71
CA THR A 557 16.76 -17.38 2.50
C THR A 557 17.24 -18.79 2.17
N ASN A 558 18.02 -18.96 1.09
CA ASN A 558 19.28 -19.73 1.09
C ASN A 558 19.96 -19.76 -0.30
N LYS A 559 21.18 -19.20 -0.41
CA LYS A 559 22.06 -19.44 -1.57
C LYS A 559 23.04 -20.58 -1.26
N LYS A 560 22.86 -21.74 -1.91
CA LYS A 560 23.94 -22.71 -2.12
C LYS A 560 24.05 -23.06 -3.61
N ARG A 561 25.29 -23.15 -4.10
CA ARG A 561 25.65 -22.81 -5.49
C ARG A 561 25.87 -24.04 -6.37
N SER A 562 25.01 -24.28 -7.36
CA SER A 562 25.29 -25.16 -8.50
C SER A 562 24.55 -24.68 -9.78
N ARG A 563 24.99 -25.14 -10.96
CA ARG A 563 24.49 -24.69 -12.28
C ARG A 563 23.25 -25.48 -12.72
N ILE A 564 22.05 -24.88 -12.72
CA ILE A 564 20.84 -25.43 -13.39
C ILE A 564 20.08 -24.31 -14.13
N SER A 565 19.26 -24.68 -15.12
CA SER A 565 18.53 -23.83 -16.07
C SER A 565 17.56 -22.81 -15.44
N MET A 566 17.42 -21.66 -16.12
CA MET A 566 16.54 -20.51 -15.80
C MET A 566 15.06 -20.90 -15.61
N GLY A 567 14.59 -21.98 -16.23
CA GLY A 567 13.18 -22.41 -16.16
C GLY A 567 12.70 -22.86 -14.77
N THR A 568 13.60 -23.06 -13.81
CA THR A 568 13.29 -23.64 -12.49
C THR A 568 13.05 -22.58 -11.39
N VAL A 569 13.26 -21.29 -11.69
CA VAL A 569 13.31 -20.22 -10.66
C VAL A 569 11.92 -19.66 -10.30
N LEU A 570 10.93 -19.78 -11.18
CA LEU A 570 9.65 -19.07 -11.06
C LEU A 570 8.60 -19.75 -10.16
N ASP A 571 8.76 -21.02 -9.80
CA ASP A 571 7.77 -21.73 -8.97
C ASP A 571 8.36 -22.94 -8.23
N SER A 572 9.17 -22.69 -7.20
CA SER A 572 9.80 -23.74 -6.37
C SER A 572 8.80 -24.60 -5.57
N HIS A 573 7.56 -24.13 -5.42
CA HIS A 573 6.52 -24.75 -4.58
C HIS A 573 5.27 -25.19 -5.37
N PHE A 574 5.32 -25.15 -6.72
CA PHE A 574 4.18 -25.38 -7.62
C PHE A 574 2.93 -24.50 -7.36
N LEU A 575 3.05 -23.38 -6.65
CA LEU A 575 1.94 -22.52 -6.25
C LEU A 575 1.36 -21.76 -7.44
N ALA A 576 2.21 -21.16 -8.28
CA ALA A 576 1.79 -20.43 -9.46
C ALA A 576 1.23 -21.37 -10.54
N LEU A 577 1.86 -22.54 -10.72
CA LEU A 577 1.43 -23.58 -11.65
C LEU A 577 0.08 -24.17 -11.24
N THR A 578 -0.10 -24.54 -9.97
CA THR A 578 -1.39 -25.05 -9.48
C THR A 578 -2.49 -23.99 -9.56
N ALA A 579 -2.17 -22.71 -9.31
CA ALA A 579 -3.12 -21.61 -9.52
C ALA A 579 -3.55 -21.50 -10.98
N ILE A 580 -2.61 -21.49 -11.93
CA ILE A 580 -2.88 -21.41 -13.37
C ILE A 580 -3.71 -22.61 -13.84
N VAL A 581 -3.34 -23.84 -13.44
CA VAL A 581 -4.10 -25.06 -13.77
C VAL A 581 -5.50 -25.01 -13.19
N THR A 582 -5.65 -24.55 -11.94
CA THR A 582 -6.97 -24.39 -11.31
C THR A 582 -7.84 -23.40 -12.09
N VAL A 583 -7.31 -22.21 -12.39
CA VAL A 583 -8.05 -21.16 -13.12
C VAL A 583 -8.44 -21.61 -14.52
N VAL A 584 -7.53 -22.23 -15.27
CA VAL A 584 -7.82 -22.74 -16.63
C VAL A 584 -8.89 -23.85 -16.58
N TYR A 585 -8.78 -24.79 -15.65
CA TYR A 585 -9.75 -25.88 -15.52
C TYR A 585 -11.14 -25.37 -15.14
N GLN A 586 -11.23 -24.49 -14.13
CA GLN A 586 -12.51 -23.88 -13.72
C GLN A 586 -13.10 -22.99 -14.82
N PHE A 587 -12.27 -22.30 -15.61
CA PHE A 587 -12.74 -21.50 -16.75
C PHE A 587 -13.30 -22.37 -17.90
N ILE A 588 -12.71 -23.53 -18.18
CA ILE A 588 -13.24 -24.48 -19.16
C ILE A 588 -14.64 -24.97 -18.74
N PHE A 589 -14.81 -25.38 -17.47
CA PHE A 589 -16.10 -25.83 -16.98
C PHE A 589 -17.12 -24.70 -16.80
N PHE A 590 -16.68 -23.47 -16.50
CA PHE A 590 -17.51 -22.26 -16.60
C PHE A 590 -18.06 -22.07 -18.03
N LEU A 591 -17.21 -22.17 -19.06
CA LEU A 591 -17.65 -22.04 -20.46
C LEU A 591 -18.65 -23.14 -20.84
N ILE A 592 -18.41 -24.39 -20.46
CA ILE A 592 -19.35 -25.51 -20.66
C ILE A 592 -20.70 -25.20 -19.99
N THR A 593 -20.67 -24.75 -18.73
CA THR A 593 -21.87 -24.42 -17.96
C THR A 593 -22.63 -23.23 -18.56
N ALA A 594 -21.93 -22.21 -19.03
CA ALA A 594 -22.53 -21.02 -19.63
C ALA A 594 -23.13 -21.28 -21.03
N LEU A 595 -22.47 -22.10 -21.85
CA LEU A 595 -22.91 -22.42 -23.22
C LEU A 595 -24.05 -23.45 -23.24
N PHE A 596 -23.91 -24.54 -22.47
CA PHE A 596 -24.87 -25.66 -22.49
C PHE A 596 -25.93 -25.59 -21.39
N LYS A 597 -25.80 -24.67 -20.42
CA LYS A 597 -26.69 -24.49 -19.24
C LYS A 597 -26.79 -25.72 -18.32
N ILE A 598 -25.80 -26.61 -18.40
CA ILE A 598 -25.67 -27.80 -17.56
C ILE A 598 -24.96 -27.42 -16.27
N ASP A 599 -25.71 -27.25 -15.19
CA ASP A 599 -25.23 -27.04 -13.81
C ASP A 599 -24.57 -28.30 -13.22
N GLN A 600 -24.95 -29.47 -13.73
CA GLN A 600 -24.59 -30.81 -13.28
C GLN A 600 -23.08 -31.12 -13.27
N VAL A 601 -22.27 -30.30 -13.97
CA VAL A 601 -20.80 -30.45 -14.03
C VAL A 601 -20.04 -29.66 -12.95
N THR A 602 -20.73 -28.84 -12.13
CA THR A 602 -20.13 -28.00 -11.08
C THR A 602 -19.41 -28.83 -10.00
N ASP A 603 -20.17 -29.65 -9.28
CA ASP A 603 -19.69 -30.58 -8.25
C ASP A 603 -18.58 -31.52 -8.78
N PHE A 604 -18.70 -31.97 -10.05
CA PHE A 604 -17.67 -32.76 -10.73
C PHE A 604 -16.36 -31.96 -10.88
N ALA A 605 -16.43 -30.77 -11.49
CA ALA A 605 -15.27 -29.92 -11.77
C ALA A 605 -14.54 -29.41 -10.52
N GLY A 606 -15.22 -29.33 -9.36
CA GLY A 606 -14.56 -29.15 -8.07
C GLY A 606 -13.70 -30.38 -7.71
N SER A 607 -14.34 -31.54 -7.61
CA SER A 607 -13.69 -32.79 -7.14
C SER A 607 -12.55 -33.29 -8.04
N THR A 608 -12.69 -33.22 -9.36
CA THR A 608 -11.66 -33.70 -10.30
C THR A 608 -10.43 -32.79 -10.35
N ASN A 609 -10.60 -31.49 -10.06
CA ASN A 609 -9.51 -30.54 -10.06
C ASN A 609 -8.53 -30.84 -8.90
N PHE A 610 -9.03 -31.13 -7.69
CA PHE A 610 -8.20 -31.66 -6.60
C PHE A 610 -7.38 -32.90 -7.00
N VAL A 611 -8.01 -33.87 -7.69
CA VAL A 611 -7.34 -35.08 -8.20
C VAL A 611 -6.23 -34.73 -9.21
N ILE A 612 -6.48 -33.78 -10.11
CA ILE A 612 -5.51 -33.31 -11.10
C ILE A 612 -4.33 -32.60 -10.42
N LEU A 613 -4.55 -31.67 -9.49
CA LEU A 613 -3.46 -30.98 -8.78
C LEU A 613 -2.61 -31.95 -7.95
N ALA A 614 -3.25 -32.92 -7.28
CA ALA A 614 -2.58 -33.95 -6.50
C ALA A 614 -1.64 -34.81 -7.35
N LEU A 615 -2.12 -35.32 -8.49
CA LEU A 615 -1.31 -36.14 -9.40
C LEU A 615 -0.24 -35.31 -10.14
N LEU A 616 -0.57 -34.10 -10.58
CA LEU A 616 0.33 -33.23 -11.34
C LEU A 616 1.55 -32.81 -10.51
N THR A 617 1.34 -32.37 -9.26
CA THR A 617 2.43 -31.94 -8.38
C THR A 617 3.39 -33.08 -8.04
N LEU A 618 2.87 -34.29 -7.78
CA LEU A 618 3.68 -35.49 -7.54
C LEU A 618 4.52 -35.88 -8.77
N VAL A 619 3.89 -35.94 -9.95
CA VAL A 619 4.57 -36.33 -11.20
C VAL A 619 5.64 -35.31 -11.62
N LEU A 620 5.38 -34.01 -11.49
CA LEU A 620 6.31 -32.97 -11.95
C LEU A 620 7.56 -32.84 -11.08
N LYS A 621 7.49 -33.16 -9.78
CA LYS A 621 8.67 -33.20 -8.92
C LYS A 621 9.56 -34.41 -9.22
N ALA A 622 8.95 -35.52 -9.65
CA ALA A 622 9.58 -36.83 -9.86
C ALA A 622 10.31 -37.41 -8.62
N THR A 623 10.07 -36.88 -7.42
CA THR A 623 10.46 -37.49 -6.15
C THR A 623 9.28 -38.28 -5.59
N TRP A 624 9.55 -39.50 -5.12
CA TRP A 624 8.52 -40.47 -4.76
C TRP A 624 8.65 -40.87 -3.28
N HIS A 625 8.65 -39.87 -2.38
CA HIS A 625 8.77 -40.12 -0.94
C HIS A 625 7.46 -40.66 -0.37
N PHE A 626 7.54 -41.55 0.63
CA PHE A 626 6.35 -42.25 1.16
C PHE A 626 5.24 -41.30 1.62
N ARG A 627 5.59 -40.19 2.29
CA ARG A 627 4.65 -39.13 2.70
C ARG A 627 3.90 -38.50 1.51
N GLN A 628 4.62 -38.18 0.43
CA GLN A 628 4.07 -37.59 -0.79
C GLN A 628 3.09 -38.55 -1.49
N ILE A 629 3.48 -39.83 -1.61
CA ILE A 629 2.63 -40.89 -2.18
C ILE A 629 1.36 -41.07 -1.35
N VAL A 630 1.47 -41.18 -0.02
CA VAL A 630 0.31 -41.36 0.86
C VAL A 630 -0.63 -40.16 0.77
N LEU A 631 -0.17 -38.93 0.99
CA LEU A 631 -1.06 -37.77 0.98
C LEU A 631 -1.70 -37.52 -0.40
N THR A 632 -0.98 -37.78 -1.49
CA THR A 632 -1.55 -37.76 -2.84
C THR A 632 -2.66 -38.80 -2.98
N LEU A 633 -2.41 -40.05 -2.54
CA LEU A 633 -3.42 -41.12 -2.58
C LEU A 633 -4.64 -40.80 -1.70
N LEU A 634 -4.47 -40.18 -0.53
CA LEU A 634 -5.58 -39.75 0.32
C LEU A 634 -6.47 -38.72 -0.40
N VAL A 635 -5.90 -37.67 -0.99
CA VAL A 635 -6.67 -36.65 -1.74
C VAL A 635 -7.30 -37.24 -3.01
N VAL A 636 -6.63 -38.17 -3.71
CA VAL A 636 -7.20 -38.86 -4.87
C VAL A 636 -8.38 -39.76 -4.48
N VAL A 637 -8.28 -40.53 -3.39
CA VAL A 637 -9.38 -41.40 -2.90
C VAL A 637 -10.58 -40.57 -2.43
N TRP A 638 -10.35 -39.46 -1.73
CA TRP A 638 -11.42 -38.52 -1.37
C TRP A 638 -12.08 -37.91 -2.60
N GLY A 639 -11.28 -37.32 -3.52
CA GLY A 639 -11.78 -36.61 -4.69
C GLY A 639 -12.57 -37.52 -5.65
N LEU A 640 -12.08 -38.74 -5.89
CA LEU A 640 -12.80 -39.74 -6.69
C LEU A 640 -14.09 -40.21 -5.99
N ARG A 641 -14.06 -40.51 -4.68
CA ARG A 641 -15.27 -40.95 -3.95
C ARG A 641 -16.34 -39.85 -3.94
N LEU A 642 -15.94 -38.61 -3.67
CA LEU A 642 -16.84 -37.47 -3.65
C LEU A 642 -17.40 -37.19 -5.05
N GLY A 643 -16.54 -37.06 -6.07
CA GLY A 643 -16.97 -36.81 -7.45
C GLY A 643 -17.92 -37.88 -8.00
N ILE A 644 -17.64 -39.16 -7.76
CA ILE A 644 -18.49 -40.27 -8.18
C ILE A 644 -19.83 -40.26 -7.42
N PHE A 645 -19.83 -40.00 -6.10
CA PHE A 645 -21.05 -39.90 -5.32
C PHE A 645 -21.95 -38.75 -5.77
N LEU A 646 -21.38 -37.56 -6.00
CA LEU A 646 -22.11 -36.38 -6.46
C LEU A 646 -22.67 -36.60 -7.88
N LEU A 647 -21.90 -37.20 -8.78
CA LEU A 647 -22.35 -37.57 -10.12
C LEU A 647 -23.52 -38.57 -10.09
N MET A 648 -23.41 -39.66 -9.31
CA MET A 648 -24.51 -40.63 -9.15
C MET A 648 -25.78 -39.98 -8.57
N ARG A 649 -25.63 -39.10 -7.57
CA ARG A 649 -26.74 -38.36 -6.95
C ARG A 649 -27.48 -37.49 -7.98
N ILE A 650 -26.74 -36.80 -8.85
CA ILE A 650 -27.31 -35.93 -9.88
C ILE A 650 -28.05 -36.76 -10.94
N LEU A 651 -27.45 -37.86 -11.41
CA LEU A 651 -28.05 -38.79 -12.38
C LEU A 651 -29.33 -39.48 -11.84
N GLN A 652 -29.45 -39.66 -10.52
CA GLN A 652 -30.61 -40.31 -9.91
C GLN A 652 -31.77 -39.36 -9.57
N TRP A 653 -31.51 -38.09 -9.27
CA TRP A 653 -32.53 -37.16 -8.72
C TRP A 653 -32.90 -35.98 -9.62
N GLY A 654 -32.09 -35.61 -10.61
CA GLY A 654 -32.43 -34.62 -11.64
C GLY A 654 -32.37 -33.14 -11.22
N GLU A 655 -31.33 -32.45 -11.69
CA GLU A 655 -30.99 -31.02 -11.47
C GLU A 655 -30.78 -30.57 -10.00
N ASP A 656 -29.88 -29.61 -9.79
CA ASP A 656 -29.73 -28.98 -8.48
C ASP A 656 -30.37 -27.59 -8.47
N ARG A 657 -31.54 -27.51 -7.83
CA ARG A 657 -32.38 -26.31 -7.71
C ARG A 657 -31.69 -25.09 -7.10
N ARG A 658 -30.47 -25.22 -6.54
CA ARG A 658 -29.61 -24.09 -6.18
C ARG A 658 -29.22 -23.25 -7.41
N PHE A 659 -29.08 -23.85 -8.58
CA PHE A 659 -28.62 -23.18 -9.79
C PHE A 659 -29.75 -22.59 -10.66
N ASP A 660 -31.02 -22.86 -10.37
CA ASP A 660 -32.18 -22.32 -11.12
C ASP A 660 -32.11 -20.80 -11.29
N GLU A 661 -31.84 -20.07 -10.20
CA GLU A 661 -31.69 -18.60 -10.20
C GLU A 661 -30.31 -18.09 -10.68
N MET A 662 -29.36 -18.99 -10.94
CA MET A 662 -28.00 -18.69 -11.39
C MET A 662 -27.85 -18.92 -12.90
N ARG A 663 -28.53 -19.91 -13.46
CA ARG A 663 -28.55 -20.23 -14.91
C ARG A 663 -29.00 -19.05 -15.79
N GLY A 664 -29.72 -18.09 -15.22
CA GLY A 664 -30.14 -16.85 -15.89
C GLY A 664 -29.23 -15.62 -15.69
N ASN A 665 -28.17 -15.70 -14.87
CA ASN A 665 -27.35 -14.52 -14.52
C ASN A 665 -25.85 -14.82 -14.61
N LEU A 666 -25.21 -14.32 -15.67
CA LEU A 666 -23.80 -14.54 -15.98
C LEU A 666 -22.85 -14.03 -14.87
N VAL A 667 -23.21 -12.95 -14.15
CA VAL A 667 -22.39 -12.40 -13.06
C VAL A 667 -22.44 -13.31 -11.84
N LYS A 668 -23.63 -13.79 -11.43
CA LYS A 668 -23.75 -14.82 -10.37
C LYS A 668 -22.96 -16.07 -10.73
N LEU A 669 -22.98 -16.48 -12.00
CA LEU A 669 -22.25 -17.65 -12.48
C LEU A 669 -20.73 -17.44 -12.40
N ILE A 670 -20.20 -16.32 -12.92
CA ILE A 670 -18.75 -15.99 -12.82
C ILE A 670 -18.29 -15.99 -11.36
N VAL A 671 -19.01 -15.31 -10.47
CA VAL A 671 -18.66 -15.25 -9.03
C VAL A 671 -18.60 -16.65 -8.40
N PHE A 672 -19.53 -17.54 -8.73
CA PHE A 672 -19.48 -18.94 -8.26
C PHE A 672 -18.23 -19.68 -8.74
N TRP A 673 -17.90 -19.61 -10.03
CA TRP A 673 -16.73 -20.31 -10.58
C TRP A 673 -15.41 -19.73 -10.08
N THR A 674 -15.33 -18.42 -9.82
CA THR A 674 -14.19 -17.78 -9.14
C THR A 674 -14.04 -18.26 -7.70
N LEU A 675 -15.13 -18.32 -6.92
CA LEU A 675 -15.09 -18.83 -5.54
C LEU A 675 -14.72 -20.32 -5.50
N GLN A 676 -15.20 -21.13 -6.46
CA GLN A 676 -14.80 -22.54 -6.59
C GLN A 676 -13.31 -22.68 -6.95
N ALA A 677 -12.75 -21.80 -7.79
CA ALA A 677 -11.32 -21.79 -8.10
C ALA A 677 -10.46 -21.46 -6.86
N VAL A 678 -10.84 -20.43 -6.10
CA VAL A 678 -10.16 -20.08 -4.84
C VAL A 678 -10.23 -21.24 -3.84
N TRP A 679 -11.41 -21.84 -3.66
CA TRP A 679 -11.61 -22.98 -2.76
C TRP A 679 -10.73 -24.18 -3.11
N VAL A 680 -10.74 -24.65 -4.37
CA VAL A 680 -9.90 -25.80 -4.78
C VAL A 680 -8.43 -25.51 -4.56
N TRP A 681 -7.95 -24.33 -4.98
CA TRP A 681 -6.53 -24.00 -4.86
C TRP A 681 -6.08 -23.86 -3.41
N THR A 682 -6.79 -23.05 -2.60
CA THR A 682 -6.44 -22.79 -1.19
C THR A 682 -6.50 -24.06 -0.34
N VAL A 683 -7.47 -24.94 -0.54
CA VAL A 683 -7.58 -26.20 0.22
C VAL A 683 -6.51 -27.23 -0.22
N SER A 684 -6.05 -27.18 -1.47
CA SER A 684 -4.97 -28.06 -1.97
C SER A 684 -3.57 -27.72 -1.42
N LEU A 685 -3.35 -26.51 -0.90
CA LEU A 685 -2.02 -25.99 -0.55
C LEU A 685 -1.15 -26.92 0.33
N PRO A 686 -1.66 -27.60 1.37
CA PRO A 686 -0.83 -28.49 2.19
C PRO A 686 -0.25 -29.68 1.40
N LEU A 687 -0.99 -30.22 0.43
CA LEU A 687 -0.49 -31.28 -0.44
C LEU A 687 0.50 -30.72 -1.47
N THR A 688 0.17 -29.57 -2.07
CA THR A 688 1.03 -28.90 -3.07
C THR A 688 2.44 -28.66 -2.54
N VAL A 689 2.57 -28.13 -1.31
CA VAL A 689 3.87 -27.90 -0.67
C VAL A 689 4.59 -29.21 -0.33
N VAL A 690 3.90 -30.22 0.22
CA VAL A 690 4.53 -31.53 0.50
C VAL A 690 5.04 -32.21 -0.77
N ASN A 691 4.29 -32.15 -1.88
CA ASN A 691 4.73 -32.68 -3.17
C ASN A 691 5.84 -31.83 -3.83
N ALA A 692 5.99 -30.55 -3.44
CA ALA A 692 7.11 -29.71 -3.88
C ALA A 692 8.38 -29.89 -3.04
N ALA A 693 8.31 -30.39 -1.81
CA ALA A 693 9.47 -30.63 -0.95
C ALA A 693 10.46 -31.65 -1.58
N SER A 694 11.77 -31.41 -1.41
CA SER A 694 12.80 -32.16 -2.15
C SER A 694 13.23 -33.47 -1.47
N ASP A 695 13.20 -33.52 -0.14
CA ASP A 695 13.50 -34.70 0.69
C ASP A 695 12.23 -35.35 1.27
N GLY A 696 11.05 -34.79 0.96
CA GLY A 696 9.76 -35.18 1.53
C GLY A 696 9.62 -34.96 3.03
N GLY A 697 10.53 -34.22 3.69
CA GLY A 697 10.64 -34.07 5.14
C GLY A 697 11.18 -35.32 5.87
N GLY A 698 12.00 -36.13 5.20
CA GLY A 698 12.73 -37.25 5.80
C GLY A 698 11.87 -38.37 6.43
N SER A 699 12.32 -38.91 7.56
CA SER A 699 11.70 -40.06 8.22
C SER A 699 10.33 -39.74 8.85
N LEU A 700 9.46 -40.75 8.92
CA LEU A 700 8.12 -40.67 9.52
C LEU A 700 8.17 -40.13 10.96
N LYS A 701 7.23 -39.23 11.27
CA LYS A 701 7.04 -38.60 12.58
C LYS A 701 5.66 -39.00 13.14
N PRO A 702 5.41 -38.80 14.45
CA PRO A 702 4.09 -39.07 15.03
C PRO A 702 2.94 -38.29 14.34
N ALA A 703 3.22 -37.08 13.84
CA ALA A 703 2.24 -36.25 13.15
C ALA A 703 1.72 -36.87 11.84
N ASP A 704 2.53 -37.65 11.11
CA ASP A 704 2.07 -38.43 9.95
C ASP A 704 0.93 -39.37 10.36
N VAL A 705 1.18 -40.20 11.38
CA VAL A 705 0.26 -41.22 11.86
C VAL A 705 -1.02 -40.58 12.44
N ILE A 706 -0.88 -39.47 13.16
CA ILE A 706 -2.03 -38.71 13.68
C ILE A 706 -2.87 -38.15 12.52
N GLY A 707 -2.25 -37.47 11.55
CA GLY A 707 -2.93 -36.87 10.41
C GLY A 707 -3.62 -37.89 9.51
N TRP A 708 -2.98 -39.03 9.24
CA TRP A 708 -3.60 -40.14 8.51
C TRP A 708 -4.75 -40.79 9.29
N THR A 709 -4.63 -40.92 10.61
CA THR A 709 -5.72 -41.44 11.46
C THR A 709 -6.92 -40.50 11.48
N MET A 710 -6.69 -39.18 11.58
CA MET A 710 -7.72 -38.15 11.43
C MET A 710 -8.39 -38.22 10.05
N TRP A 711 -7.60 -38.37 8.99
CA TRP A 711 -8.12 -38.51 7.63
C TRP A 711 -9.00 -39.76 7.47
N VAL A 712 -8.54 -40.92 7.95
CA VAL A 712 -9.32 -42.17 7.84
C VAL A 712 -10.63 -42.06 8.63
N PHE A 713 -10.61 -41.52 9.86
CA PHE A 713 -11.83 -41.33 10.64
C PHE A 713 -12.78 -40.30 9.99
N GLY A 714 -12.24 -39.21 9.43
CA GLY A 714 -13.02 -38.20 8.71
C GLY A 714 -13.67 -38.77 7.45
N PHE A 715 -12.89 -39.42 6.58
CA PHE A 715 -13.37 -40.06 5.35
C PHE A 715 -14.43 -41.14 5.63
N LEU A 716 -14.23 -41.99 6.65
CA LEU A 716 -15.22 -43.00 7.05
C LEU A 716 -16.50 -42.37 7.59
N THR A 717 -16.39 -41.30 8.38
CA THR A 717 -17.57 -40.59 8.91
C THR A 717 -18.36 -39.91 7.80
N GLU A 718 -17.67 -39.28 6.84
CA GLU A 718 -18.29 -38.64 5.68
C GLU A 718 -18.98 -39.66 4.77
N ALA A 719 -18.28 -40.73 4.38
CA ALA A 719 -18.84 -41.78 3.53
C ALA A 719 -20.02 -42.50 4.18
N ALA A 720 -19.95 -42.78 5.50
CA ALA A 720 -21.06 -43.35 6.24
C ALA A 720 -22.25 -42.39 6.34
N ALA A 721 -22.00 -41.10 6.57
CA ALA A 721 -23.03 -40.07 6.61
C ALA A 721 -23.78 -39.98 5.27
N ASP A 722 -23.05 -39.87 4.17
CA ASP A 722 -23.63 -39.72 2.83
C ASP A 722 -24.37 -40.97 2.36
N GLN A 723 -23.81 -42.17 2.58
CA GLN A 723 -24.49 -43.43 2.25
C GLN A 723 -25.77 -43.61 3.07
N GLN A 724 -25.76 -43.29 4.37
CA GLN A 724 -26.95 -43.34 5.21
C GLN A 724 -28.02 -42.32 4.75
N LYS A 725 -27.60 -41.11 4.38
CA LYS A 725 -28.51 -40.04 3.89
C LYS A 725 -29.13 -40.38 2.54
N LEU A 726 -28.37 -41.02 1.63
CA LEU A 726 -28.84 -41.52 0.35
C LEU A 726 -29.85 -42.67 0.54
N SER A 727 -29.49 -43.69 1.32
CA SER A 727 -30.38 -44.82 1.64
C SER A 727 -31.65 -44.37 2.37
N PHE A 728 -31.54 -43.42 3.30
CA PHE A 728 -32.70 -42.85 4.00
C PHE A 728 -33.67 -42.18 3.02
N LYS A 729 -33.18 -41.32 2.12
CA LYS A 729 -33.99 -40.60 1.13
C LYS A 729 -34.63 -41.50 0.07
N ASN A 730 -33.96 -42.58 -0.32
CA ASN A 730 -34.46 -43.49 -1.36
C ASN A 730 -35.57 -44.43 -0.82
N SER A 731 -35.76 -44.55 0.50
CA SER A 731 -36.92 -45.27 1.06
C SER A 731 -38.22 -44.46 0.93
N PRO A 732 -39.30 -45.02 0.34
CA PRO A 732 -40.60 -44.35 0.24
C PRO A 732 -41.18 -43.92 1.59
N GLU A 733 -40.93 -44.71 2.64
CA GLU A 733 -41.43 -44.49 4.01
C GLU A 733 -40.84 -43.23 4.67
N ASN A 734 -39.74 -42.69 4.14
CA ASN A 734 -39.02 -41.55 4.68
C ASN A 734 -39.29 -40.24 3.93
N ARG A 735 -40.16 -40.24 2.92
CA ARG A 735 -40.57 -39.03 2.20
C ARG A 735 -41.12 -37.99 3.18
N GLY A 736 -40.55 -36.78 3.14
CA GLY A 736 -40.93 -35.67 4.03
C GLY A 736 -40.36 -35.71 5.45
N LYS A 737 -39.53 -36.70 5.79
CA LYS A 737 -38.81 -36.77 7.09
C LYS A 737 -37.38 -36.24 6.96
N TRP A 738 -36.78 -35.80 8.07
CA TRP A 738 -35.34 -35.53 8.16
C TRP A 738 -34.58 -36.82 8.51
N CYS A 739 -33.33 -36.94 8.08
CA CYS A 739 -32.48 -38.09 8.42
C CYS A 739 -31.94 -37.92 9.85
N ASP A 740 -32.23 -38.89 10.73
CA ASP A 740 -31.77 -38.92 12.12
C ASP A 740 -31.09 -40.27 12.50
N VAL A 741 -30.82 -41.10 11.49
CA VAL A 741 -30.37 -42.49 11.59
C VAL A 741 -28.84 -42.59 11.56
N GLY A 742 -28.27 -43.58 12.27
CA GLY A 742 -26.83 -43.87 12.22
C GLY A 742 -25.98 -42.72 12.77
N VAL A 743 -25.04 -42.18 11.98
CA VAL A 743 -24.23 -41.02 12.41
C VAL A 743 -25.04 -39.73 12.52
N TRP A 744 -26.16 -39.61 11.77
CA TRP A 744 -27.14 -38.53 11.91
C TRP A 744 -27.91 -38.59 13.25
N LYS A 745 -27.71 -39.66 14.05
CA LYS A 745 -28.21 -39.70 15.43
C LYS A 745 -27.39 -38.82 16.38
N TYR A 746 -26.12 -38.59 16.05
CA TYR A 746 -25.11 -38.00 16.93
C TYR A 746 -24.65 -36.60 16.51
N SER A 747 -24.77 -36.28 15.21
CA SER A 747 -24.52 -34.95 14.65
C SER A 747 -25.59 -34.62 13.60
N ARG A 748 -25.92 -33.34 13.42
CA ARG A 748 -26.82 -32.86 12.36
C ARG A 748 -26.12 -32.75 11.00
N HIS A 749 -24.79 -32.59 10.96
CA HIS A 749 -23.99 -32.55 9.73
C HIS A 749 -22.70 -33.39 9.84
N PRO A 750 -22.79 -34.70 10.09
CA PRO A 750 -21.63 -35.59 10.25
C PRO A 750 -20.77 -35.68 8.98
N ASN A 751 -21.34 -35.41 7.79
CA ASN A 751 -20.57 -35.32 6.55
C ASN A 751 -19.56 -34.15 6.60
N TYR A 752 -20.00 -32.94 6.98
CA TYR A 752 -19.10 -31.79 7.10
C TYR A 752 -18.11 -31.93 8.26
N PHE A 753 -18.45 -32.65 9.33
CA PHE A 753 -17.48 -33.01 10.35
C PHE A 753 -16.38 -33.92 9.79
N GLY A 754 -16.74 -34.92 8.98
CA GLY A 754 -15.78 -35.80 8.31
C GLY A 754 -14.88 -35.05 7.32
N GLU A 755 -15.47 -34.17 6.50
CA GLU A 755 -14.77 -33.34 5.51
C GLU A 755 -13.80 -32.35 6.19
N ILE A 756 -14.22 -31.66 7.26
CA ILE A 756 -13.34 -30.79 8.05
C ILE A 756 -12.19 -31.61 8.65
N LEU A 757 -12.50 -32.72 9.32
CA LEU A 757 -11.50 -33.53 10.02
C LEU A 757 -10.45 -34.12 9.07
N LEU A 758 -10.83 -34.54 7.86
CA LEU A 758 -9.88 -35.13 6.92
C LEU A 758 -8.93 -34.09 6.32
N TRP A 759 -9.38 -32.86 6.06
CA TRP A 759 -8.51 -31.80 5.58
C TRP A 759 -7.58 -31.25 6.67
N TRP A 760 -8.02 -31.19 7.92
CA TRP A 760 -7.12 -30.99 9.06
C TRP A 760 -6.13 -32.17 9.21
N GLY A 761 -6.54 -33.40 8.89
CA GLY A 761 -5.66 -34.58 8.84
C GLY A 761 -4.54 -34.45 7.80
N ILE A 762 -4.84 -33.98 6.58
CA ILE A 762 -3.82 -33.67 5.56
C ILE A 762 -2.83 -32.61 6.09
N PHE A 763 -3.32 -31.53 6.71
CA PHE A 763 -2.45 -30.49 7.27
C PHE A 763 -1.54 -31.00 8.40
N VAL A 764 -2.06 -31.80 9.33
CA VAL A 764 -1.27 -32.38 10.43
C VAL A 764 -0.20 -33.35 9.91
N ALA A 765 -0.49 -34.13 8.87
CA ALA A 765 0.50 -34.99 8.23
C ALA A 765 1.46 -34.23 7.29
N ALA A 766 1.12 -33.02 6.86
CA ALA A 766 2.02 -32.11 6.12
C ALA A 766 2.99 -31.38 7.05
N SER A 767 2.59 -31.09 8.30
CA SER A 767 3.37 -30.26 9.24
C SER A 767 4.84 -30.66 9.47
N PRO A 768 5.25 -31.96 9.41
CA PRO A 768 6.66 -32.35 9.48
C PRO A 768 7.56 -31.87 8.33
N VAL A 769 6.96 -31.34 7.26
CA VAL A 769 7.65 -30.84 6.06
C VAL A 769 7.75 -29.32 6.06
N LEU A 770 6.88 -28.63 6.81
CA LEU A 770 6.69 -27.18 6.70
C LEU A 770 7.79 -26.40 7.44
N GLU A 771 8.45 -25.48 6.76
CA GLU A 771 9.37 -24.50 7.35
C GLU A 771 8.91 -23.04 7.12
N GLY A 772 9.10 -22.19 8.14
CA GLY A 772 8.87 -20.74 8.03
C GLY A 772 7.49 -20.33 7.49
N ALA A 773 7.47 -19.74 6.29
CA ALA A 773 6.25 -19.30 5.62
C ALA A 773 5.33 -20.44 5.15
N GLU A 774 5.84 -21.68 5.05
CA GLU A 774 5.05 -22.81 4.57
C GLU A 774 3.91 -23.17 5.54
N TYR A 775 3.98 -22.78 6.81
CA TYR A 775 2.87 -22.91 7.76
C TYR A 775 1.60 -22.15 7.33
N LEU A 776 1.70 -21.19 6.39
CA LEU A 776 0.54 -20.50 5.82
C LEU A 776 -0.41 -21.44 5.06
N VAL A 777 0.01 -22.66 4.70
CA VAL A 777 -0.93 -23.68 4.16
C VAL A 777 -2.03 -24.08 5.15
N ILE A 778 -1.93 -23.72 6.45
CA ILE A 778 -3.03 -23.82 7.42
C ILE A 778 -4.28 -23.05 6.97
N PHE A 779 -4.14 -22.05 6.09
CA PHE A 779 -5.28 -21.38 5.48
C PHE A 779 -6.18 -22.33 4.68
N GLY A 780 -5.67 -23.47 4.18
CA GLY A 780 -6.48 -24.49 3.50
C GLY A 780 -7.61 -25.06 4.37
N PRO A 781 -7.31 -25.86 5.42
CA PRO A 781 -8.34 -26.39 6.31
C PRO A 781 -9.09 -25.30 7.09
N LEU A 782 -8.45 -24.16 7.41
CA LEU A 782 -9.11 -23.03 8.07
C LEU A 782 -10.18 -22.40 7.15
N PHE A 783 -9.86 -22.13 5.89
CA PHE A 783 -10.80 -21.58 4.90
C PHE A 783 -11.98 -22.52 4.68
N LEU A 784 -11.74 -23.82 4.52
CA LEU A 784 -12.80 -24.83 4.41
C LEU A 784 -13.71 -24.84 5.64
N THR A 785 -13.11 -24.83 6.84
CA THR A 785 -13.86 -24.82 8.12
C THR A 785 -14.74 -23.58 8.23
N LEU A 786 -14.21 -22.39 7.93
CA LEU A 786 -14.97 -21.15 7.96
C LEU A 786 -16.07 -21.10 6.88
N LEU A 787 -15.79 -21.61 5.69
CA LEU A 787 -16.75 -21.71 4.59
C LEU A 787 -17.97 -22.53 5.02
N LEU A 788 -17.76 -23.76 5.53
CA LEU A 788 -18.82 -24.70 5.91
C LEU A 788 -19.60 -24.31 7.18
N LEU A 789 -18.99 -23.52 8.08
CA LEU A 789 -19.62 -23.05 9.31
C LEU A 789 -20.45 -21.78 9.11
N PHE A 790 -19.99 -20.83 8.27
CA PHE A 790 -20.53 -19.46 8.24
C PHE A 790 -21.12 -19.03 6.89
N VAL A 791 -20.70 -19.61 5.76
CA VAL A 791 -21.01 -19.08 4.40
C VAL A 791 -21.83 -20.07 3.57
N SER A 792 -21.31 -21.28 3.39
CA SER A 792 -21.96 -22.41 2.71
C SER A 792 -22.15 -23.56 3.70
N GLY A 793 -22.68 -24.70 3.25
CA GLY A 793 -22.86 -25.86 4.13
C GLY A 793 -23.94 -25.64 5.19
N ILE A 794 -23.55 -25.63 6.47
CA ILE A 794 -24.47 -25.72 7.63
C ILE A 794 -25.55 -24.62 7.64
N PRO A 795 -25.26 -23.30 7.49
CA PRO A 795 -26.28 -22.27 7.59
C PRO A 795 -27.41 -22.45 6.56
N LEU A 796 -27.04 -22.87 5.34
CA LEU A 796 -27.99 -23.07 4.24
C LEU A 796 -28.80 -24.36 4.43
N LEU A 797 -28.19 -25.44 4.90
CA LEU A 797 -28.90 -26.70 5.17
C LEU A 797 -29.82 -26.59 6.38
N GLU A 798 -29.42 -25.92 7.45
CA GLU A 798 -30.26 -25.63 8.61
C GLU A 798 -31.46 -24.77 8.21
N ALA A 799 -31.25 -23.64 7.54
CA ALA A 799 -32.34 -22.78 7.05
C ALA A 799 -33.29 -23.50 6.08
N SER A 800 -32.76 -24.40 5.24
CA SER A 800 -33.57 -25.23 4.32
C SER A 800 -34.34 -26.36 5.02
N SER A 801 -33.90 -26.78 6.21
CA SER A 801 -34.53 -27.84 7.01
C SER A 801 -35.57 -27.24 7.98
N ASP A 802 -35.26 -26.11 8.60
CA ASP A 802 -36.20 -25.35 9.45
C ASP A 802 -37.44 -24.91 8.65
N LYS A 803 -37.26 -24.41 7.42
CA LYS A 803 -38.37 -24.05 6.52
C LYS A 803 -39.27 -25.24 6.12
N LYS A 804 -38.81 -26.49 6.30
CA LYS A 804 -39.57 -27.72 5.95
C LYS A 804 -40.14 -28.43 7.17
N HIS A 805 -39.47 -28.34 8.31
CA HIS A 805 -39.74 -29.18 9.48
C HIS A 805 -39.86 -28.37 10.80
N GLY A 806 -39.59 -27.06 10.81
CA GLY A 806 -39.61 -26.19 11.99
C GLY A 806 -40.97 -26.07 12.71
N ASN A 807 -42.05 -26.43 12.03
CA ASN A 807 -43.40 -26.53 12.63
C ASN A 807 -43.62 -27.85 13.41
N LEU A 808 -42.72 -28.83 13.30
CA LEU A 808 -42.86 -30.15 13.92
C LEU A 808 -42.11 -30.20 15.25
N GLY A 809 -42.83 -30.40 16.36
CA GLY A 809 -42.23 -30.48 17.70
C GLY A 809 -41.14 -31.56 17.82
N ALA A 810 -41.29 -32.68 17.13
CA ALA A 810 -40.28 -33.74 17.06
C ALA A 810 -38.97 -33.30 16.37
N TYR A 811 -39.04 -32.41 15.37
CA TYR A 811 -37.84 -31.83 14.74
C TYR A 811 -37.16 -30.81 15.65
N ARG A 812 -37.94 -29.96 16.35
CA ARG A 812 -37.41 -29.05 17.40
C ARG A 812 -36.69 -29.83 18.51
N PHE A 813 -37.27 -30.95 18.96
CA PHE A 813 -36.65 -31.84 19.94
C PHE A 813 -35.35 -32.47 19.41
N TYR A 814 -35.35 -32.98 18.17
CA TYR A 814 -34.15 -33.49 17.51
C TYR A 814 -33.03 -32.44 17.44
N LYS A 815 -33.34 -31.21 17.01
CA LYS A 815 -32.40 -30.08 16.91
C LYS A 815 -31.84 -29.66 18.28
N LYS A 816 -32.68 -29.62 19.33
CA LYS A 816 -32.27 -29.31 20.72
C LYS A 816 -31.40 -30.39 21.37
N THR A 817 -31.49 -31.64 20.91
CA THR A 817 -30.80 -32.82 21.49
C THR A 817 -29.68 -33.39 20.62
N THR A 818 -29.44 -32.85 19.42
CA THR A 818 -28.40 -33.35 18.50
C THR A 818 -27.44 -32.22 18.11
N SER A 819 -26.15 -32.45 18.35
CA SER A 819 -25.06 -31.51 18.05
C SER A 819 -25.06 -31.07 16.57
N PRO A 820 -24.74 -29.81 16.24
CA PRO A 820 -24.69 -29.35 14.85
C PRO A 820 -23.58 -30.04 14.05
N LEU A 821 -22.37 -30.16 14.62
CA LEU A 821 -21.18 -30.67 13.93
C LEU A 821 -20.53 -31.86 14.64
N ILE A 822 -20.05 -31.66 15.88
CA ILE A 822 -19.24 -32.66 16.61
C ILE A 822 -20.14 -33.84 17.05
N PRO A 823 -19.90 -35.09 16.63
CA PRO A 823 -20.77 -36.23 16.98
C PRO A 823 -20.80 -36.52 18.49
N LEU A 824 -21.99 -36.44 19.10
CA LEU A 824 -22.20 -36.67 20.53
C LEU A 824 -23.49 -37.44 20.83
N PRO A 825 -23.55 -38.29 21.88
CA PRO A 825 -24.79 -38.95 22.31
C PRO A 825 -25.89 -37.94 22.69
N ARG A 826 -27.12 -38.14 22.19
CA ARG A 826 -28.25 -37.21 22.41
C ARG A 826 -28.53 -36.88 23.89
N GLY A 827 -28.33 -37.85 24.79
CA GLY A 827 -28.48 -37.63 26.24
C GLY A 827 -27.40 -36.75 26.85
N VAL A 828 -26.16 -36.82 26.34
CA VAL A 828 -25.07 -35.92 26.74
C VAL A 828 -25.34 -34.52 26.18
N TYR A 829 -25.60 -34.42 24.88
CA TYR A 829 -25.83 -33.12 24.24
C TYR A 829 -27.08 -32.42 24.77
N GLY A 830 -28.18 -33.13 24.97
CA GLY A 830 -29.42 -32.58 25.52
C GLY A 830 -29.20 -31.87 26.86
N ASN A 831 -28.44 -32.49 27.76
CA ASN A 831 -28.23 -32.03 29.14
C ASN A 831 -27.15 -30.94 29.31
N LEU A 832 -26.39 -30.58 28.27
CA LEU A 832 -25.39 -29.52 28.37
C LEU A 832 -26.03 -28.13 28.54
N PRO A 833 -25.46 -27.25 29.38
CA PRO A 833 -25.95 -25.87 29.54
C PRO A 833 -26.01 -25.10 28.23
N GLY A 834 -26.99 -24.21 28.10
CA GLY A 834 -27.23 -23.44 26.88
C GLY A 834 -26.04 -22.59 26.41
N TRP A 835 -25.18 -22.13 27.34
CA TRP A 835 -23.97 -21.37 27.02
C TRP A 835 -22.80 -22.25 26.54
N CYS A 836 -22.73 -23.53 26.93
CA CYS A 836 -21.65 -24.44 26.52
C CYS A 836 -21.78 -24.82 25.03
N LYS A 837 -23.01 -24.89 24.51
CA LYS A 837 -23.31 -25.38 23.16
C LYS A 837 -22.75 -24.46 22.06
N PRO A 838 -22.92 -23.11 22.11
CA PRO A 838 -22.24 -22.22 21.16
C PRO A 838 -20.72 -22.23 21.29
N VAL A 839 -20.20 -22.22 22.52
CA VAL A 839 -18.77 -22.02 22.81
C VAL A 839 -17.91 -23.22 22.41
N PHE A 840 -18.32 -24.44 22.76
CA PHE A 840 -17.49 -25.64 22.57
C PHE A 840 -17.98 -26.57 21.46
N LEU A 841 -19.27 -26.48 21.08
CA LEU A 841 -19.91 -27.43 20.16
C LEU A 841 -20.51 -26.76 18.93
N LEU A 842 -20.20 -25.48 18.71
CA LEU A 842 -20.55 -24.69 17.52
C LEU A 842 -22.05 -24.60 17.24
N GLU A 843 -22.89 -24.60 18.30
CA GLU A 843 -24.32 -24.25 18.20
C GLU A 843 -24.48 -22.73 18.04
N LEU A 844 -24.18 -22.23 16.83
CA LEU A 844 -24.20 -20.80 16.56
C LEU A 844 -25.65 -20.31 16.45
N PRO A 845 -26.06 -19.22 17.14
CA PRO A 845 -27.46 -18.81 17.21
C PRO A 845 -28.15 -18.58 15.85
N PHE A 846 -27.37 -18.20 14.82
CA PHE A 846 -27.91 -17.98 13.49
C PHE A 846 -28.35 -19.28 12.76
N TYR A 847 -27.93 -20.46 13.21
CA TYR A 847 -28.43 -21.75 12.72
C TYR A 847 -29.92 -21.99 13.06
N SER A 848 -30.52 -21.21 13.96
CA SER A 848 -31.94 -21.32 14.33
C SER A 848 -32.81 -20.14 13.84
N ARG A 849 -32.25 -19.19 13.09
CA ARG A 849 -32.97 -18.00 12.57
C ARG A 849 -34.14 -18.28 11.61
N SER A 850 -34.28 -19.52 11.13
CA SER A 850 -35.38 -19.93 10.25
C SER A 850 -36.43 -20.80 10.95
N LEU A 851 -36.27 -21.08 12.25
CA LEU A 851 -37.35 -21.66 13.04
C LEU A 851 -38.47 -20.62 13.20
N PRO A 852 -39.75 -20.99 13.02
CA PRO A 852 -40.86 -20.11 13.39
C PRO A 852 -40.81 -19.80 14.88
N GLU A 853 -41.02 -18.54 15.24
CA GLU A 853 -41.21 -18.15 16.63
C GLU A 853 -42.38 -18.92 17.25
N GLU A 854 -42.33 -19.14 18.56
CA GLU A 854 -43.44 -19.78 19.27
C GLU A 854 -44.56 -18.76 19.38
N ALA A 855 -45.64 -18.97 18.61
CA ALA A 855 -46.88 -18.26 18.82
C ALA A 855 -47.29 -18.47 20.28
N ALA A 856 -47.29 -17.40 21.07
CA ALA A 856 -47.44 -17.46 22.51
C ALA A 856 -48.84 -18.01 22.86
N VAL A 857 -48.87 -19.30 23.22
CA VAL A 857 -50.03 -19.92 23.87
C VAL A 857 -50.06 -19.40 25.30
N SER A 858 -51.14 -18.70 25.63
CA SER A 858 -51.45 -18.10 26.94
C SER A 858 -51.56 -19.13 28.06
#